data_AF-A0A2H3J1C5-F1
#
_entry.id   AF-A0A2H3J1C5-F1
#
_cell.length_a   1.000
_cell.length_b   1.000
_cell.length_c   1.000
_cell.angle_alpha   90.00
_cell.angle_beta   90.00
_cell.angle_gamma   90.00
#
_symmetry.space_group_name_H-M   'P 1'
#
loop_
_entity.id
_entity.type
_entity.pdbx_description
1 polymer ?
#
loop_
_entity_poly.entity_id
_entity_poly.type
_entity_poly.pdbx_seq_one_letter_code
_entity_poly.pdbx_strand_id
1 'polypeptide(L)'
;MGHFVTVATCNLNQWALDFEGNTQRIIESIQQAKAAGAKLRVGPELEVCGYGCLDHLLEQDLFLACWEMLERILTDKSCNDILLDIGMPIQHRNVRYNCRVICLNGKILLIRPKMFLANDGNYREMRHFTPWCQPRTTEQYHLPRRIQRLQGATHVTFGDAVVSTPDTCIGAETCEELFTPDSPHTQMSLDGVEVITNSSGSHFTLRKLETRLALIMEATRKNGGIYLYANQQGCDGDRLYYDGCAMIIVNGTMVAQGTQFSLNDVEVVTATIDLEEVRAYRCSMSRAFQAAQSKAKYERIQTPFELSSEEDDLDLTRGPSIPITPRYHSPEEEIALCSGCYLWDYLRRSGVAGYLVPLSGGIDSCATATIVFSMCRLAMEAVKAGNAQVIEDVKRLAKYSDKLPETPQELCNQIFHTIYMGMSQQSSKETRQRARDLSEAIGSYHVNLDIDEVYHAQKALIKTTLGFDPKFKVEGGSQAENLMLQNIQARSRMVTAYEFAQILPTTRGRPGGGGLLVLGSANVGESLRGYLTKYDCSSADINPIGSIDKADLKRFIAWAERVYNIPCLHEFLTAIPTAELEPITEKYVQSDEADMGMTYDELTTFGRLRKVYKLGPYGMFQRLVHEWGEERIREDGDESPVLEPRQIAEKIKHFFHYYAINRHKMTTLTPSLHCNDYSPDDNRFTKLQSTLRLLIPRLRLQQKKDTASSVAQRRELAQLLENGREASARYRVENVIATDIGVEVMEMIELYCELLLARAMVLDQLAFSDKGVEARNKAKEELNRLNLEKRGSTTSTPEPKKSGGFGWFSSSKSSIPAAIPAQPQEPPPTTAAAADESDDFNDEANSYINVGLDEAAVAIFYSCPRFPREVKELTTLRLLLMERWGKEFATLAQDNKAAIKIPERLVKKLRVKPPSTELVESYLREIAKAYNVAWPAREEEDLAEGDVPELMSTEETSPPPGYDDSDTTGDVAAPHTPRKNLADNVRRASETEELSRATPPRDIGTHDATGKSPVSVAKPGPSTDNPEPRVRIPGDTDVSKKEGGARPGVQRKDSKGIPNVDELSKRFAALKR
;
A
#
# COMPACT_ATOMS: atom_id res chain seq x y z
N MET A 1 12.55 52.96 -12.15
CA MET A 1 12.02 51.71 -11.57
C MET A 1 11.30 51.05 -12.71
N GLY A 2 11.65 49.81 -13.06
CA GLY A 2 10.99 49.18 -14.20
C GLY A 2 9.58 48.73 -13.84
N HIS A 3 8.68 48.74 -14.83
CA HIS A 3 7.25 48.48 -14.66
C HIS A 3 6.85 47.11 -15.21
N PHE A 4 7.15 46.83 -16.48
CA PHE A 4 6.70 45.62 -17.16
C PHE A 4 7.74 44.49 -17.07
N VAL A 5 7.43 43.45 -16.31
CA VAL A 5 8.19 42.20 -16.28
C VAL A 5 7.54 41.17 -17.21
N THR A 6 8.32 40.46 -18.02
CA THR A 6 7.82 39.31 -18.80
C THR A 6 8.36 38.02 -18.21
N VAL A 7 7.45 37.10 -17.88
CA VAL A 7 7.73 35.91 -17.07
C VAL A 7 7.13 34.66 -17.71
N ALA A 8 7.79 33.51 -17.53
CA ALA A 8 7.46 32.25 -18.18
C ALA A 8 7.32 31.10 -17.16
N THR A 9 6.37 30.22 -17.44
CA THR A 9 6.23 28.91 -16.78
C THR A 9 5.95 27.85 -17.84
N CYS A 10 6.20 26.57 -17.55
CA CYS A 10 6.12 25.51 -18.55
C CYS A 10 5.53 24.19 -18.05
N ASN A 11 4.93 23.48 -19.00
CA ASN A 11 4.62 22.06 -18.94
C ASN A 11 5.77 21.30 -19.63
N LEU A 12 6.35 20.30 -18.97
CA LEU A 12 7.37 19.42 -19.56
C LEU A 12 6.99 17.94 -19.44
N ASN A 13 7.17 17.18 -20.51
CA ASN A 13 6.98 15.73 -20.52
C ASN A 13 8.27 14.98 -20.14
N GLN A 14 8.72 15.19 -18.91
CA GLN A 14 9.89 14.50 -18.37
C GLN A 14 9.63 12.99 -18.23
N TRP A 15 10.72 12.21 -18.20
CA TRP A 15 10.72 10.76 -18.01
C TRP A 15 11.72 10.42 -16.90
N ALA A 16 11.33 9.56 -15.95
CA ALA A 16 12.20 9.15 -14.86
C ALA A 16 13.54 8.59 -15.39
N LEU A 17 14.65 9.20 -14.95
CA LEU A 17 16.04 8.89 -15.33
C LEU A 17 16.44 9.20 -16.79
N ASP A 18 15.59 9.81 -17.61
CA ASP A 18 15.94 10.32 -18.96
C ASP A 18 16.73 11.64 -18.84
N PHE A 19 17.92 11.59 -18.25
CA PHE A 19 18.71 12.79 -17.91
C PHE A 19 18.99 13.65 -19.15
N GLU A 20 19.39 13.04 -20.27
CA GLU A 20 19.68 13.72 -21.53
C GLU A 20 18.45 14.39 -22.14
N GLY A 21 17.31 13.67 -22.22
CA GLY A 21 16.06 14.15 -22.80
C GLY A 21 15.36 15.18 -21.91
N ASN A 22 15.29 14.94 -20.60
CA ASN A 22 14.81 15.90 -19.61
C ASN A 22 15.59 17.22 -19.69
N THR A 23 16.91 17.15 -19.80
CA THR A 23 17.77 18.33 -19.97
C THR A 23 17.55 19.04 -21.29
N GLN A 24 17.31 18.29 -22.37
CA GLN A 24 16.99 18.88 -23.67
C GLN A 24 15.67 19.65 -23.64
N ARG A 25 14.62 19.07 -23.02
CA ARG A 25 13.31 19.72 -22.79
C ARG A 25 13.43 20.97 -21.91
N ILE A 26 14.27 20.94 -20.87
CA ILE A 26 14.57 22.11 -20.04
C ILE A 26 15.22 23.22 -20.88
N ILE A 27 16.31 22.92 -21.60
CA ILE A 27 17.03 23.91 -22.43
C ILE A 27 16.09 24.48 -23.52
N GLU A 28 15.29 23.65 -24.17
CA GLU A 28 14.31 24.11 -25.16
C GLU A 28 13.28 25.05 -24.52
N SER A 29 12.72 24.72 -23.35
CA SER A 29 11.78 25.61 -22.64
C SER A 29 12.40 26.96 -22.25
N ILE A 30 13.70 26.99 -21.97
CA ILE A 30 14.44 28.23 -21.69
C ILE A 30 14.62 29.06 -22.98
N GLN A 31 14.92 28.40 -24.10
CA GLN A 31 15.04 29.05 -25.40
C GLN A 31 13.69 29.61 -25.89
N GLN A 32 12.60 28.84 -25.75
CA GLN A 32 11.23 29.30 -26.04
C GLN A 32 10.83 30.49 -25.14
N ALA A 33 11.09 30.42 -23.83
CA ALA A 33 10.82 31.52 -22.89
C ALA A 33 11.57 32.80 -23.27
N LYS A 34 12.86 32.71 -23.61
CA LYS A 34 13.67 33.86 -24.06
C LYS A 34 13.21 34.41 -25.41
N ALA A 35 12.79 33.55 -26.34
CA ALA A 35 12.24 33.98 -27.63
C ALA A 35 10.93 34.75 -27.47
N ALA A 36 10.16 34.46 -26.43
CA ALA A 36 8.97 35.21 -25.99
C ALA A 36 9.30 36.40 -25.06
N GLY A 37 10.58 36.80 -24.93
CA GLY A 37 11.02 37.98 -24.16
C GLY A 37 11.08 37.79 -22.64
N ALA A 38 10.88 36.58 -22.11
CA ALA A 38 10.81 36.37 -20.67
C ALA A 38 12.18 36.48 -19.97
N LYS A 39 12.17 37.09 -18.77
CA LYS A 39 13.33 37.28 -17.88
C LYS A 39 13.32 36.38 -16.64
N LEU A 40 12.25 35.61 -16.45
CA LEU A 40 12.13 34.53 -15.47
C LEU A 40 11.52 33.30 -16.16
N ARG A 41 12.08 32.11 -15.97
CA ARG A 41 11.50 30.82 -16.37
C ARG A 41 11.38 29.89 -15.16
N VAL A 42 10.18 29.36 -14.93
CA VAL A 42 9.88 28.35 -13.90
C VAL A 42 9.64 27.00 -14.56
N GLY A 43 10.31 25.95 -14.09
CA GLY A 43 10.11 24.57 -14.55
C GLY A 43 9.61 23.61 -13.47
N PRO A 44 9.06 22.44 -13.83
CA PRO A 44 8.38 21.53 -12.91
C PRO A 44 9.22 21.01 -11.74
N GLU A 45 8.56 20.36 -10.79
CA GLU A 45 9.20 19.73 -9.64
C GLU A 45 10.10 18.56 -10.06
N LEU A 46 11.33 18.51 -9.53
CA LEU A 46 12.33 17.47 -9.83
C LEU A 46 12.61 17.26 -11.34
N GLU A 47 12.34 18.27 -12.18
CA GLU A 47 12.35 18.17 -13.65
C GLU A 47 13.65 17.60 -14.25
N VAL A 48 14.82 17.77 -13.62
CA VAL A 48 16.09 17.24 -14.16
C VAL A 48 16.11 15.70 -14.19
N CYS A 49 15.48 15.04 -13.21
CA CYS A 49 15.37 13.58 -13.16
C CYS A 49 13.98 13.04 -13.53
N GLY A 50 12.94 13.89 -13.51
CA GLY A 50 11.53 13.47 -13.50
C GLY A 50 11.06 13.11 -12.10
N TYR A 51 9.83 13.48 -11.74
CA TYR A 51 9.29 13.27 -10.39
C TYR A 51 9.18 11.78 -10.02
N GLY A 52 8.78 10.92 -10.96
CA GLY A 52 8.51 9.50 -10.81
C GLY A 52 9.71 8.57 -10.54
N CYS A 53 10.88 9.09 -10.16
CA CYS A 53 12.09 8.29 -9.91
C CYS A 53 12.00 7.30 -8.73
N LEU A 54 11.10 7.54 -7.76
CA LEU A 54 10.81 6.60 -6.65
C LEU A 54 12.08 6.13 -5.92
N ASP A 55 12.31 4.82 -5.76
CA ASP A 55 13.43 4.30 -4.95
C ASP A 55 14.82 4.63 -5.57
N HIS A 56 14.91 5.02 -6.85
CA HIS A 56 16.14 5.56 -7.43
C HIS A 56 16.59 6.88 -6.77
N LEU A 57 15.68 7.61 -6.10
CA LEU A 57 16.00 8.78 -5.27
C LEU A 57 16.81 8.42 -3.99
N LEU A 58 17.11 7.13 -3.77
CA LEU A 58 18.02 6.63 -2.75
C LEU A 58 19.43 6.34 -3.30
N GLU A 59 19.59 6.26 -4.62
CA GLU A 59 20.84 5.95 -5.31
C GLU A 59 21.69 7.21 -5.48
N GLN A 60 22.99 7.14 -5.21
CA GLN A 60 23.87 8.33 -5.27
C GLN A 60 24.14 8.78 -6.71
N ASP A 61 24.12 7.84 -7.66
CA ASP A 61 24.38 8.08 -9.08
C ASP A 61 23.31 9.02 -9.70
N LEU A 62 22.06 8.96 -9.22
CA LEU A 62 21.00 9.91 -9.59
C LEU A 62 21.38 11.35 -9.22
N PHE A 63 21.93 11.57 -8.03
CA PHE A 63 22.39 12.91 -7.60
C PHE A 63 23.59 13.37 -8.44
N LEU A 64 24.51 12.48 -8.77
CA LEU A 64 25.65 12.78 -9.65
C LEU A 64 25.15 13.24 -11.04
N ALA A 65 24.28 12.45 -11.67
CA ALA A 65 23.69 12.74 -12.98
C ALA A 65 22.89 14.05 -12.97
N CYS A 66 22.08 14.32 -11.94
CA CYS A 66 21.37 15.60 -11.81
C CYS A 66 22.33 16.80 -11.78
N TRP A 67 23.45 16.68 -11.05
CA TRP A 67 24.48 17.72 -11.08
C TRP A 67 25.18 17.83 -12.44
N GLU A 68 25.39 16.73 -13.17
CA GLU A 68 25.99 16.72 -14.52
C GLU A 68 25.11 17.42 -15.55
N MET A 69 23.80 17.17 -15.48
CA MET A 69 22.81 17.89 -16.28
C MET A 69 22.72 19.37 -15.91
N LEU A 70 22.80 19.74 -14.62
CA LEU A 70 22.87 21.15 -14.23
C LEU A 70 24.15 21.82 -14.75
N GLU A 71 25.31 21.13 -14.78
CA GLU A 71 26.53 21.66 -15.41
C GLU A 71 26.36 21.89 -16.92
N ARG A 72 25.64 21.02 -17.63
CA ARG A 72 25.26 21.23 -19.03
C ARG A 72 24.37 22.47 -19.20
N ILE A 73 23.35 22.65 -18.36
CA ILE A 73 22.45 23.83 -18.41
C ILE A 73 23.20 25.12 -18.07
N LEU A 74 24.06 25.12 -17.05
CA LEU A 74 24.84 26.30 -16.61
C LEU A 74 26.00 26.67 -17.56
N THR A 75 26.41 25.78 -18.46
CA THR A 75 27.45 26.07 -19.47
C THR A 75 26.87 26.46 -20.84
N ASP A 76 25.61 26.14 -21.11
CA ASP A 76 24.91 26.56 -22.32
C ASP A 76 24.60 28.06 -22.28
N LYS A 77 25.25 28.85 -23.14
CA LYS A 77 25.05 30.29 -23.23
C LYS A 77 23.66 30.69 -23.72
N SER A 78 22.90 29.79 -24.36
CA SER A 78 21.51 30.05 -24.70
C SER A 78 20.65 30.21 -23.44
N CYS A 79 21.04 29.63 -22.31
CA CYS A 79 20.38 29.73 -21.00
C CYS A 79 20.75 30.97 -20.15
N ASN A 80 21.60 31.87 -20.65
CA ASN A 80 21.93 33.13 -19.97
C ASN A 80 20.85 34.22 -20.16
N ASP A 81 20.99 35.34 -19.45
CA ASP A 81 20.18 36.57 -19.58
C ASP A 81 18.69 36.40 -19.23
N ILE A 82 18.42 35.35 -18.45
CA ILE A 82 17.14 34.94 -17.87
C ILE A 82 17.41 34.32 -16.49
N LEU A 83 16.53 34.58 -15.51
CA LEU A 83 16.53 33.93 -14.21
C LEU A 83 15.81 32.57 -14.32
N LEU A 84 16.44 31.52 -13.82
CA LEU A 84 15.98 30.14 -13.96
C LEU A 84 15.62 29.55 -12.60
N ASP A 85 14.40 29.03 -12.46
CA ASP A 85 14.01 28.17 -11.35
C ASP A 85 13.94 26.71 -11.85
N ILE A 86 14.86 25.86 -11.37
CA ILE A 86 15.06 24.47 -11.81
C ILE A 86 14.87 23.46 -10.68
N GLY A 87 14.17 22.36 -10.93
CA GLY A 87 13.91 21.30 -9.95
C GLY A 87 14.90 20.13 -10.00
N MET A 88 15.58 19.81 -8.90
CA MET A 88 16.44 18.62 -8.82
C MET A 88 16.73 18.07 -7.40
N PRO A 89 17.14 16.79 -7.33
CA PRO A 89 17.82 16.10 -6.24
C PRO A 89 18.96 16.77 -5.49
N ILE A 90 18.90 17.16 -4.21
CA ILE A 90 20.13 17.61 -3.52
C ILE A 90 20.35 16.94 -2.17
N GLN A 91 21.53 16.35 -1.99
CA GLN A 91 22.01 15.82 -0.71
C GLN A 91 22.89 16.85 -0.01
N HIS A 92 22.46 17.34 1.15
CA HIS A 92 23.15 18.29 2.03
C HIS A 92 23.37 17.66 3.39
N ARG A 93 24.61 17.68 3.91
CA ARG A 93 25.01 17.06 5.19
C ARG A 93 24.51 15.60 5.37
N ASN A 94 24.53 14.80 4.29
CA ASN A 94 24.00 13.43 4.19
C ASN A 94 22.47 13.27 4.36
N VAL A 95 21.71 14.36 4.33
CA VAL A 95 20.24 14.38 4.24
C VAL A 95 19.84 14.72 2.81
N ARG A 96 18.86 14.00 2.25
CA ARG A 96 18.35 14.23 0.88
C ARG A 96 17.14 15.15 0.91
N TYR A 97 17.16 16.17 0.08
CA TYR A 97 16.09 17.14 -0.10
C TYR A 97 15.63 17.16 -1.56
N ASN A 98 14.33 17.39 -1.74
CA ASN A 98 13.75 17.85 -2.99
C ASN A 98 14.01 19.37 -3.04
N CYS A 99 14.64 19.87 -4.10
CA CYS A 99 15.12 21.25 -4.16
C CYS A 99 14.75 21.99 -5.44
N ARG A 100 14.51 23.29 -5.27
CA ARG A 100 14.62 24.32 -6.30
C ARG A 100 16.05 24.84 -6.33
N VAL A 101 16.60 25.07 -7.52
CA VAL A 101 17.94 25.64 -7.72
C VAL A 101 17.80 26.87 -8.60
N ILE A 102 17.83 28.04 -7.96
CA ILE A 102 17.67 29.33 -8.65
C ILE A 102 19.02 29.71 -9.28
N CYS A 103 19.03 29.84 -10.60
CA CYS A 103 20.25 30.04 -11.40
C CYS A 103 20.14 31.29 -12.29
N LEU A 104 21.28 31.95 -12.53
CA LEU A 104 21.39 33.11 -13.40
C LEU A 104 22.79 33.16 -14.03
N ASN A 105 22.88 33.34 -15.34
CA ASN A 105 24.16 33.56 -16.06
C ASN A 105 25.27 32.54 -15.74
N GLY A 106 24.91 31.25 -15.71
CA GLY A 106 25.84 30.15 -15.38
C GLY A 106 26.25 30.06 -13.89
N LYS A 107 25.59 30.80 -13.00
CA LYS A 107 25.79 30.78 -11.55
C LYS A 107 24.53 30.28 -10.82
N ILE A 108 24.72 29.65 -9.67
CA ILE A 108 23.65 29.37 -8.71
C ILE A 108 23.55 30.54 -7.73
N LEU A 109 22.34 31.04 -7.50
CA LEU A 109 22.04 32.09 -6.52
C LEU A 109 21.56 31.48 -5.18
N LEU A 110 20.64 30.52 -5.26
CA LEU A 110 19.98 29.92 -4.10
C LEU A 110 19.61 28.46 -4.37
N ILE A 111 19.73 27.60 -3.36
CA ILE A 111 19.10 26.28 -3.32
C ILE A 111 17.99 26.29 -2.25
N ARG A 112 16.71 26.22 -2.65
CA ARG A 112 15.56 26.15 -1.72
C ARG A 112 15.08 24.70 -1.60
N PRO A 113 15.33 24.00 -0.47
CA PRO A 113 14.74 22.70 -0.20
C PRO A 113 13.24 22.80 0.13
N LYS A 114 12.46 21.78 -0.24
CA LYS A 114 11.03 21.65 0.08
C LYS A 114 10.82 21.46 1.59
N MET A 115 9.89 22.21 2.16
CA MET A 115 9.58 22.27 3.59
C MET A 115 8.42 21.36 3.99
N PHE A 116 7.40 21.24 3.14
CA PHE A 116 6.26 20.35 3.35
C PHE A 116 6.22 19.28 2.27
N LEU A 117 6.35 18.01 2.66
CA LEU A 117 6.49 16.86 1.75
C LEU A 117 5.15 16.12 1.58
N ALA A 118 4.78 15.81 0.33
CA ALA A 118 3.55 15.09 0.01
C ALA A 118 3.67 13.61 0.37
N ASN A 119 2.77 13.09 1.22
CA ASN A 119 2.88 11.75 1.78
C ASN A 119 1.53 11.05 2.01
N ASP A 120 0.54 11.36 1.19
CA ASP A 120 -0.78 10.73 1.16
C ASP A 120 -1.16 10.28 -0.26
N GLY A 121 -2.32 9.62 -0.41
CA GLY A 121 -2.85 9.24 -1.73
C GLY A 121 -1.91 8.33 -2.54
N ASN A 122 -1.27 8.91 -3.56
CA ASN A 122 -0.22 8.30 -4.39
C ASN A 122 1.21 8.71 -3.98
N TYR A 123 1.35 9.82 -3.24
CA TYR A 123 2.62 10.41 -2.84
C TYR A 123 3.21 9.73 -1.60
N ARG A 124 4.54 9.80 -1.48
CA ARG A 124 5.32 9.21 -0.37
C ARG A 124 6.71 9.82 -0.25
N GLU A 125 6.82 11.13 -0.43
CA GLU A 125 8.09 11.85 -0.53
C GLU A 125 9.00 11.62 0.69
N MET A 126 8.44 11.43 1.89
CA MET A 126 9.21 11.16 3.12
C MET A 126 9.92 9.80 3.13
N ARG A 127 9.63 8.90 2.17
CA ARG A 127 10.43 7.68 1.93
C ARG A 127 11.81 8.01 1.33
N HIS A 128 11.89 9.12 0.58
CA HIS A 128 13.02 9.45 -0.28
C HIS A 128 13.79 10.66 0.27
N PHE A 129 13.06 11.69 0.68
CA PHE A 129 13.53 13.00 1.12
C PHE A 129 13.23 13.26 2.60
N THR A 130 13.78 14.35 3.12
CA THR A 130 13.47 14.92 4.44
C THR A 130 13.01 16.37 4.26
N PRO A 131 11.99 16.85 4.99
CA PRO A 131 11.58 18.25 4.93
C PRO A 131 12.66 19.20 5.46
N TRP A 132 12.69 20.43 4.97
CA TRP A 132 13.50 21.50 5.57
C TRP A 132 12.80 22.11 6.80
N CYS A 133 13.13 21.56 7.98
CA CYS A 133 12.51 21.94 9.25
C CYS A 133 13.00 23.28 9.87
N GLN A 134 13.63 24.18 9.09
CA GLN A 134 14.15 25.46 9.61
C GLN A 134 13.60 26.67 8.81
N PRO A 135 12.35 27.09 9.03
CA PRO A 135 11.74 28.22 8.32
C PRO A 135 12.55 29.52 8.46
N ARG A 136 12.75 30.23 7.35
CA ARG A 136 13.53 31.47 7.23
C ARG A 136 14.98 31.39 7.72
N THR A 137 15.59 30.20 7.69
CA THR A 137 17.04 30.05 7.94
C THR A 137 17.77 29.45 6.74
N THR A 138 19.07 29.69 6.72
CA THR A 138 19.98 29.34 5.64
C THR A 138 21.25 28.70 6.18
N GLU A 139 21.90 27.92 5.33
CA GLU A 139 23.22 27.34 5.55
C GLU A 139 24.05 27.43 4.28
N GLN A 140 25.37 27.29 4.42
CA GLN A 140 26.27 27.21 3.27
C GLN A 140 26.35 25.76 2.76
N TYR A 141 25.95 25.55 1.51
CA TYR A 141 26.04 24.28 0.80
C TYR A 141 27.35 24.16 0.04
N HIS A 142 28.13 23.11 0.31
CA HIS A 142 29.40 22.85 -0.37
C HIS A 142 29.18 22.24 -1.76
N LEU A 143 29.40 23.02 -2.82
CA LEU A 143 29.18 22.60 -4.21
C LEU A 143 30.08 21.42 -4.65
N PRO A 144 29.64 20.57 -5.60
CA PRO A 144 30.53 19.62 -6.27
C PRO A 144 31.68 20.31 -7.00
N ARG A 145 32.88 19.71 -7.01
CA ARG A 145 34.11 20.23 -7.66
C ARG A 145 33.98 20.62 -9.14
N ARG A 146 32.90 20.19 -9.80
CA ARG A 146 32.57 20.53 -11.19
C ARG A 146 31.91 21.92 -11.21
N ILE A 147 30.76 22.05 -10.55
CA ILE A 147 30.04 23.31 -10.33
C ILE A 147 30.91 24.38 -9.65
N GLN A 148 31.80 24.03 -8.71
CA GLN A 148 32.73 24.99 -8.09
C GLN A 148 33.59 25.76 -9.11
N ARG A 149 33.99 25.12 -10.22
CA ARG A 149 34.77 25.76 -11.29
C ARG A 149 33.94 26.74 -12.11
N LEU A 150 32.64 26.48 -12.28
CA LEU A 150 31.69 27.40 -12.93
C LEU A 150 31.31 28.57 -12.02
N GLN A 151 30.97 28.27 -10.76
CA GLN A 151 30.58 29.25 -9.76
C GLN A 151 31.72 30.24 -9.45
N GLY A 152 32.96 29.74 -9.36
CA GLY A 152 34.11 30.50 -8.84
C GLY A 152 34.16 30.58 -7.31
N ALA A 153 33.29 29.83 -6.63
CA ALA A 153 33.19 29.73 -5.18
C ALA A 153 32.99 28.26 -4.75
N THR A 154 33.37 27.93 -3.52
CA THR A 154 33.22 26.59 -2.96
C THR A 154 31.82 26.30 -2.42
N HIS A 155 31.06 27.35 -2.10
CA HIS A 155 29.74 27.27 -1.46
C HIS A 155 28.71 28.21 -2.09
N VAL A 156 27.43 27.92 -1.83
CA VAL A 156 26.25 28.78 -2.11
C VAL A 156 25.25 28.70 -0.96
N THR A 157 24.32 29.66 -0.88
CA THR A 157 23.24 29.64 0.12
C THR A 157 22.23 28.51 -0.16
N PHE A 158 21.86 27.78 0.89
CA PHE A 158 20.88 26.70 0.88
C PHE A 158 19.92 26.88 2.06
N GLY A 159 18.61 26.83 1.82
CA GLY A 159 17.59 27.00 2.86
C GLY A 159 16.41 27.86 2.41
N ASP A 160 15.71 28.45 3.36
CA ASP A 160 14.48 29.20 3.13
C ASP A 160 14.75 30.71 3.03
N ALA A 161 15.01 31.16 1.79
CA ALA A 161 15.41 32.51 1.43
C ALA A 161 14.71 32.95 0.13
N VAL A 162 14.87 34.23 -0.24
CA VAL A 162 14.24 34.84 -1.42
C VAL A 162 15.29 35.55 -2.29
N VAL A 163 15.03 35.68 -3.60
CA VAL A 163 15.91 36.40 -4.53
C VAL A 163 15.38 37.81 -4.73
N SER A 164 16.23 38.81 -4.55
CA SER A 164 15.90 40.23 -4.67
C SER A 164 16.65 40.82 -5.85
N THR A 165 15.90 41.41 -6.78
CA THR A 165 16.42 42.18 -7.92
C THR A 165 16.30 43.68 -7.61
N PRO A 166 16.81 44.59 -8.47
CA PRO A 166 16.62 46.02 -8.29
C PRO A 166 15.16 46.48 -8.48
N ASP A 167 14.39 45.70 -9.24
CA ASP A 167 13.01 46.00 -9.64
C ASP A 167 11.94 45.19 -8.89
N THR A 168 12.23 44.00 -8.34
CA THR A 168 11.23 43.15 -7.64
C THR A 168 11.87 42.15 -6.64
N CYS A 169 11.05 41.25 -6.07
CA CYS A 169 11.48 40.21 -5.14
C CYS A 169 10.69 38.91 -5.37
N ILE A 170 11.40 37.78 -5.41
CA ILE A 170 10.95 36.49 -5.91
C ILE A 170 11.15 35.40 -4.84
N GLY A 171 10.08 34.66 -4.52
CA GLY A 171 10.08 33.54 -3.58
C GLY A 171 9.68 32.23 -4.24
N ALA A 172 10.20 31.12 -3.72
CA ALA A 172 9.90 29.78 -4.23
C ALA A 172 9.10 28.95 -3.22
N GLU A 173 7.93 28.49 -3.67
CA GLU A 173 7.05 27.52 -3.05
C GLU A 173 7.14 26.21 -3.87
N THR A 174 6.79 25.05 -3.32
CA THR A 174 6.91 23.77 -4.08
C THR A 174 5.72 22.85 -3.81
N CYS A 175 4.92 22.63 -4.85
CA CYS A 175 3.75 21.76 -4.89
C CYS A 175 2.86 21.85 -3.63
N GLU A 176 2.95 20.83 -2.76
CA GLU A 176 2.20 20.65 -1.53
C GLU A 176 2.24 21.86 -0.58
N GLU A 177 3.33 22.63 -0.59
CA GLU A 177 3.49 23.81 0.26
C GLU A 177 2.32 24.81 0.14
N LEU A 178 1.75 24.97 -1.05
CA LEU A 178 0.55 25.78 -1.33
C LEU A 178 -0.70 25.33 -0.55
N PHE A 179 -0.86 24.02 -0.39
CA PHE A 179 -2.08 23.40 0.15
C PHE A 179 -2.06 23.38 1.70
N THR A 180 -0.93 23.72 2.30
CA THR A 180 -0.77 23.78 3.77
C THR A 180 -1.44 25.03 4.37
N PRO A 181 -1.96 24.97 5.63
CA PRO A 181 -2.67 26.10 6.24
C PRO A 181 -1.84 27.37 6.55
N ASP A 182 -0.52 27.24 6.72
CA ASP A 182 0.44 28.36 6.87
C ASP A 182 1.46 28.31 5.72
N SER A 183 0.94 28.45 4.51
CA SER A 183 1.68 28.30 3.25
C SER A 183 2.80 29.37 3.14
N PRO A 184 4.01 29.00 2.65
CA PRO A 184 5.14 29.93 2.52
C PRO A 184 4.81 31.25 1.81
N HIS A 185 3.99 31.23 0.75
CA HIS A 185 3.62 32.45 0.00
C HIS A 185 2.96 33.53 0.86
N THR A 186 2.24 33.17 1.94
CA THR A 186 1.59 34.15 2.83
C THR A 186 2.64 34.92 3.63
N GLN A 187 3.61 34.21 4.20
CA GLN A 187 4.70 34.82 4.97
C GLN A 187 5.67 35.58 4.06
N MET A 188 5.95 35.06 2.85
CA MET A 188 6.73 35.75 1.82
C MET A 188 6.06 37.05 1.36
N SER A 189 4.74 37.03 1.12
CA SER A 189 3.98 38.23 0.76
C SER A 189 3.99 39.29 1.86
N LEU A 190 3.98 38.91 3.14
CA LEU A 190 4.10 39.83 4.27
C LEU A 190 5.50 40.44 4.43
N ASP A 191 6.56 39.78 3.94
CA ASP A 191 7.89 40.40 3.82
C ASP A 191 8.03 41.27 2.56
N GLY A 192 7.05 41.22 1.64
CA GLY A 192 7.05 42.02 0.41
C GLY A 192 7.65 41.31 -0.81
N VAL A 193 7.63 39.96 -0.85
CA VAL A 193 7.86 39.20 -2.10
C VAL A 193 6.69 39.47 -3.05
N GLU A 194 6.95 39.84 -4.29
CA GLU A 194 5.95 40.22 -5.29
C GLU A 194 5.63 39.08 -6.26
N VAL A 195 6.63 38.25 -6.58
CA VAL A 195 6.51 37.07 -7.44
C VAL A 195 6.69 35.79 -6.62
N ILE A 196 5.73 34.88 -6.71
CA ILE A 196 5.83 33.52 -6.16
C ILE A 196 5.95 32.55 -7.33
N THR A 197 6.93 31.66 -7.24
CA THR A 197 7.08 30.52 -8.12
C THR A 197 6.60 29.28 -7.38
N ASN A 198 5.77 28.45 -8.02
CA ASN A 198 5.42 27.11 -7.53
C ASN A 198 5.72 26.11 -8.63
N SER A 199 6.51 25.12 -8.28
CA SER A 199 6.84 24.01 -9.16
C SER A 199 6.27 22.72 -8.60
N SER A 200 5.58 21.96 -9.46
CA SER A 200 4.78 20.80 -9.08
C SER A 200 5.11 19.52 -9.86
N GLY A 201 4.94 18.39 -9.17
CA GLY A 201 4.72 17.06 -9.74
C GLY A 201 3.29 16.60 -9.44
N SER A 202 2.31 17.42 -9.82
CA SER A 202 0.89 17.16 -9.52
C SER A 202 0.26 16.25 -10.56
N HIS A 203 -0.10 15.05 -10.14
CA HIS A 203 -0.77 14.06 -10.99
C HIS A 203 -2.26 14.36 -11.19
N PHE A 204 -2.79 13.91 -12.31
CA PHE A 204 -4.20 13.97 -12.66
C PHE A 204 -5.10 13.25 -11.64
N THR A 205 -6.21 13.89 -11.30
CA THR A 205 -7.44 13.23 -10.83
C THR A 205 -8.60 13.91 -11.56
N LEU A 206 -9.58 13.14 -12.01
CA LEU A 206 -10.79 13.61 -12.68
C LEU A 206 -11.49 14.70 -11.85
N ARG A 207 -11.77 15.87 -12.45
CA ARG A 207 -12.38 17.08 -11.85
C ARG A 207 -11.50 17.86 -10.84
N LYS A 208 -10.25 17.47 -10.60
CA LYS A 208 -9.35 18.11 -9.60
C LYS A 208 -8.84 19.50 -9.99
N LEU A 209 -8.85 19.84 -11.28
CA LEU A 209 -8.29 21.11 -11.78
C LEU A 209 -9.03 22.34 -11.22
N GLU A 210 -10.36 22.26 -11.02
CA GLU A 210 -11.16 23.34 -10.43
C GLU A 210 -10.66 23.72 -9.01
N THR A 211 -10.47 22.72 -8.14
CA THR A 211 -9.95 22.94 -6.78
C THR A 211 -8.53 23.51 -6.78
N ARG A 212 -7.68 23.06 -7.71
CA ARG A 212 -6.31 23.59 -7.86
C ARG A 212 -6.31 25.07 -8.24
N LEU A 213 -7.08 25.44 -9.27
CA LEU A 213 -7.22 26.81 -9.73
C LEU A 213 -7.81 27.72 -8.64
N ALA A 214 -8.87 27.27 -7.96
CA ALA A 214 -9.50 28.03 -6.89
C ALA A 214 -8.52 28.40 -5.76
N LEU A 215 -7.65 27.48 -5.36
CA LEU A 215 -6.65 27.72 -4.31
C LEU A 215 -5.55 28.70 -4.75
N ILE A 216 -5.02 28.58 -5.98
CA ILE A 216 -3.98 29.52 -6.49
C ILE A 216 -4.57 30.92 -6.70
N MET A 217 -5.79 31.01 -7.23
CA MET A 217 -6.50 32.28 -7.40
C MET A 217 -6.84 32.92 -6.05
N GLU A 218 -7.24 32.16 -5.03
CA GLU A 218 -7.51 32.74 -3.71
C GLU A 218 -6.23 33.12 -2.95
N ALA A 219 -5.14 32.34 -3.09
CA ALA A 219 -3.83 32.67 -2.54
C ALA A 219 -3.32 34.04 -3.03
N THR A 220 -3.48 34.32 -4.33
CA THR A 220 -3.12 35.62 -4.94
C THR A 220 -4.16 36.71 -4.68
N ARG A 221 -5.46 36.40 -4.62
CA ARG A 221 -6.51 37.38 -4.26
C ARG A 221 -6.33 37.90 -2.83
N LYS A 222 -6.07 37.00 -1.88
CA LYS A 222 -5.88 37.30 -0.45
C LYS A 222 -4.60 38.10 -0.20
N ASN A 223 -3.50 37.73 -0.87
CA ASN A 223 -2.17 38.26 -0.54
C ASN A 223 -1.65 39.31 -1.56
N GLY A 224 -2.27 39.44 -2.73
CA GLY A 224 -1.74 40.19 -3.88
C GLY A 224 -0.44 39.58 -4.43
N GLY A 225 -0.08 39.96 -5.65
CA GLY A 225 1.15 39.51 -6.31
C GLY A 225 0.93 38.55 -7.46
N ILE A 226 2.05 38.15 -8.05
CA ILE A 226 2.15 37.27 -9.22
C ILE A 226 2.44 35.86 -8.72
N TYR A 227 1.79 34.86 -9.31
CA TYR A 227 2.01 33.45 -9.02
C TYR A 227 2.20 32.67 -10.32
N LEU A 228 3.37 32.08 -10.49
CA LEU A 228 3.71 31.20 -11.62
C LEU A 228 3.65 29.75 -11.14
N TYR A 229 2.78 28.95 -11.76
CA TYR A 229 2.65 27.53 -11.50
C TYR A 229 3.23 26.74 -12.68
N ALA A 230 4.21 25.87 -12.42
CA ALA A 230 4.80 24.93 -13.38
C ALA A 230 4.49 23.50 -12.96
N ASN A 231 4.22 22.60 -13.91
CA ASN A 231 3.87 21.22 -13.61
C ASN A 231 4.35 20.25 -14.70
N GLN A 232 4.62 19.01 -14.33
CA GLN A 232 4.97 17.97 -15.29
C GLN A 232 3.72 17.64 -16.15
N GLN A 233 3.89 17.23 -17.41
CA GLN A 233 2.78 16.87 -18.29
C GLN A 233 3.09 15.58 -19.07
N GLY A 234 2.36 14.49 -18.84
CA GLY A 234 2.63 13.20 -19.49
C GLY A 234 2.71 12.02 -18.53
N CYS A 235 3.15 10.86 -19.04
CA CYS A 235 3.42 9.65 -18.24
C CYS A 235 4.93 9.41 -18.10
N ASP A 236 5.47 9.55 -16.88
CA ASP A 236 6.92 9.58 -16.66
C ASP A 236 7.58 8.25 -16.28
N GLY A 237 6.90 7.12 -16.52
CA GLY A 237 7.40 5.76 -16.30
C GLY A 237 6.54 4.89 -15.37
N ASP A 238 5.38 5.38 -14.96
CA ASP A 238 4.51 4.77 -13.94
C ASP A 238 3.01 4.82 -14.37
N ARG A 239 2.08 4.47 -13.47
CA ARG A 239 0.63 4.56 -13.68
C ARG A 239 0.02 5.97 -13.58
N LEU A 240 0.79 6.97 -13.16
CA LEU A 240 0.33 8.35 -13.07
C LEU A 240 0.46 9.04 -14.42
N TYR A 241 -0.50 9.91 -14.71
CA TYR A 241 -0.39 10.94 -15.73
C TYR A 241 -0.33 12.28 -15.01
N TYR A 242 0.63 13.14 -15.37
CA TYR A 242 0.74 14.49 -14.85
C TYR A 242 0.01 15.44 -15.81
N ASP A 243 -0.85 16.30 -15.28
CA ASP A 243 -1.85 17.04 -16.07
C ASP A 243 -1.45 18.49 -16.38
N GLY A 244 -0.16 18.80 -16.33
CA GLY A 244 0.37 20.09 -16.76
C GLY A 244 -0.41 21.27 -16.19
N CYS A 245 -1.07 22.00 -17.08
CA CYS A 245 -1.84 23.21 -16.81
C CYS A 245 -1.00 24.29 -16.09
N ALA A 246 0.25 24.45 -16.51
CA ALA A 246 1.09 25.59 -16.13
C ALA A 246 0.34 26.92 -16.37
N MET A 247 0.39 27.84 -15.41
CA MET A 247 -0.48 29.02 -15.38
C MET A 247 0.20 30.21 -14.70
N ILE A 248 -0.22 31.42 -15.09
CA ILE A 248 0.24 32.68 -14.53
C ILE A 248 -0.98 33.46 -14.04
N ILE A 249 -0.97 33.81 -12.76
CA ILE A 249 -2.08 34.47 -12.07
C ILE A 249 -1.55 35.73 -11.36
N VAL A 250 -2.29 36.83 -11.44
CA VAL A 250 -1.98 38.13 -10.86
C VAL A 250 -3.16 38.58 -10.02
N ASN A 251 -2.95 38.88 -8.73
CA ASN A 251 -3.97 39.45 -7.83
C ASN A 251 -5.32 38.68 -7.79
N GLY A 252 -5.33 37.37 -8.04
CA GLY A 252 -6.53 36.53 -8.10
C GLY A 252 -7.23 36.45 -9.46
N THR A 253 -6.56 36.91 -10.52
CA THR A 253 -7.00 36.91 -11.93
C THR A 253 -5.99 36.14 -12.78
N MET A 254 -6.43 35.22 -13.64
CA MET A 254 -5.52 34.48 -14.51
C MET A 254 -5.22 35.26 -15.79
N VAL A 255 -3.96 35.26 -16.22
CA VAL A 255 -3.49 35.95 -17.44
C VAL A 255 -2.86 34.99 -18.48
N ALA A 256 -2.42 33.80 -18.05
CA ALA A 256 -1.99 32.73 -18.95
C ALA A 256 -2.32 31.33 -18.38
N GLN A 257 -2.65 30.38 -19.26
CA GLN A 257 -2.96 28.98 -18.92
C GLN A 257 -2.57 28.07 -20.09
N GLY A 258 -1.63 27.16 -19.88
CA GLY A 258 -1.24 26.12 -20.84
C GLY A 258 -2.27 24.99 -20.93
N THR A 259 -1.98 23.98 -21.73
CA THR A 259 -2.82 22.79 -21.86
C THR A 259 -2.84 21.96 -20.57
N GLN A 260 -3.96 21.27 -20.30
CA GLN A 260 -4.01 20.18 -19.32
C GLN A 260 -3.47 18.88 -19.92
N PHE A 261 -3.82 18.61 -21.19
CA PHE A 261 -3.42 17.42 -21.95
C PHE A 261 -2.82 17.81 -23.30
N SER A 262 -1.66 17.27 -23.64
CA SER A 262 -0.99 17.50 -24.92
C SER A 262 -0.02 16.36 -25.26
N LEU A 263 0.41 16.30 -26.52
CA LEU A 263 1.49 15.43 -27.01
C LEU A 263 2.79 16.22 -27.27
N ASN A 264 2.87 17.47 -26.80
CA ASN A 264 4.09 18.28 -26.84
C ASN A 264 4.99 17.87 -25.68
N ASP A 265 6.28 17.60 -25.93
CA ASP A 265 7.25 17.34 -24.86
C ASP A 265 7.64 18.61 -24.08
N VAL A 266 7.38 19.78 -24.67
CA VAL A 266 7.59 21.13 -24.12
C VAL A 266 6.42 22.03 -24.51
N GLU A 267 5.80 22.69 -23.53
CA GLU A 267 4.91 23.83 -23.74
C GLU A 267 5.30 24.95 -22.75
N VAL A 268 5.59 26.14 -23.27
CA VAL A 268 5.87 27.34 -22.46
C VAL A 268 4.71 28.32 -22.59
N VAL A 269 4.26 28.87 -21.45
CA VAL A 269 3.32 30.00 -21.41
C VAL A 269 3.96 31.20 -20.73
N THR A 270 3.70 32.37 -21.29
CA THR A 270 4.31 33.65 -20.89
C THR A 270 3.25 34.71 -20.65
N ALA A 271 3.55 35.63 -19.74
CA ALA A 271 2.76 36.85 -19.54
C ALA A 271 3.69 38.05 -19.30
N THR A 272 3.29 39.21 -19.79
CA THR A 272 3.85 40.51 -19.42
C THR A 272 2.97 41.12 -18.34
N ILE A 273 3.55 41.65 -17.27
CA ILE A 273 2.82 42.05 -16.06
C ILE A 273 3.39 43.36 -15.54
N ASP A 274 2.51 44.27 -15.12
CA ASP A 274 2.88 45.51 -14.42
C ASP A 274 3.10 45.24 -12.92
N LEU A 275 4.30 45.52 -12.42
CA LEU A 275 4.62 45.43 -11.00
C LEU A 275 3.86 46.47 -10.16
N GLU A 276 3.47 47.61 -10.72
CA GLU A 276 2.66 48.61 -10.02
C GLU A 276 1.21 48.15 -9.82
N GLU A 277 0.68 47.22 -10.63
CA GLU A 277 -0.63 46.61 -10.35
C GLU A 277 -0.59 45.83 -9.01
N VAL A 278 0.51 45.09 -8.78
CA VAL A 278 0.76 44.37 -7.51
C VAL A 278 0.92 45.35 -6.34
N ARG A 279 1.66 46.44 -6.52
CA ARG A 279 1.92 47.44 -5.48
C ARG A 279 0.65 48.21 -5.12
N ALA A 280 -0.14 48.62 -6.11
CA ALA A 280 -1.44 49.25 -5.94
C ALA A 280 -2.44 48.31 -5.25
N TYR A 281 -2.58 47.06 -5.70
CA TYR A 281 -3.46 46.06 -5.06
C TYR A 281 -3.10 45.84 -3.58
N ARG A 282 -1.81 45.90 -3.25
CA ARG A 282 -1.28 45.72 -1.90
C ARG A 282 -1.36 46.97 -1.00
N CYS A 283 -1.91 48.10 -1.45
CA CYS A 283 -1.93 49.37 -0.71
C CYS A 283 -2.87 49.40 0.52
N SER A 284 -3.68 48.36 0.75
CA SER A 284 -4.64 48.29 1.85
C SER A 284 -3.98 48.48 3.22
N MET A 285 -4.45 49.47 3.99
CA MET A 285 -3.87 49.82 5.31
C MET A 285 -3.84 48.64 6.30
N SER A 286 -4.86 47.77 6.28
CA SER A 286 -4.90 46.58 7.13
C SER A 286 -3.81 45.56 6.78
N ARG A 287 -3.49 45.43 5.48
CA ARG A 287 -2.35 44.60 5.01
C ARG A 287 -1.02 45.27 5.37
N ALA A 288 -0.88 46.56 5.10
CA ALA A 288 0.35 47.31 5.39
C ALA A 288 0.74 47.25 6.87
N PHE A 289 -0.25 47.33 7.77
CA PHE A 289 -0.05 47.17 9.21
C PHE A 289 0.43 45.75 9.59
N GLN A 290 -0.17 44.70 9.01
CA GLN A 290 0.28 43.31 9.24
C GLN A 290 1.70 43.06 8.70
N ALA A 291 2.02 43.58 7.51
CA ALA A 291 3.36 43.47 6.93
C ALA A 291 4.42 44.19 7.79
N ALA A 292 4.12 45.40 8.28
CA ALA A 292 4.99 46.15 9.18
C ALA A 292 5.19 45.48 10.56
N GLN A 293 4.19 44.72 11.04
CA GLN A 293 4.29 43.91 12.26
C GLN A 293 4.89 42.51 12.03
N SER A 294 5.10 42.10 10.78
CA SER A 294 5.49 40.72 10.46
C SER A 294 6.89 40.38 10.95
N LYS A 295 6.97 39.30 11.74
CA LYS A 295 8.23 38.68 12.16
C LYS A 295 8.82 37.74 11.09
N ALA A 296 8.09 37.48 10.00
CA ALA A 296 8.65 36.80 8.84
C ALA A 296 9.59 37.77 8.10
N LYS A 297 10.88 37.58 8.30
CA LYS A 297 11.97 38.22 7.56
C LYS A 297 12.75 37.11 6.86
N TYR A 298 12.98 37.24 5.56
CA TYR A 298 13.75 36.27 4.77
C TYR A 298 15.16 36.80 4.48
N GLU A 299 16.14 35.90 4.37
CA GLU A 299 17.42 36.28 3.75
C GLU A 299 17.17 36.63 2.28
N ARG A 300 17.73 37.77 1.84
CA ARG A 300 17.56 38.28 0.47
C ARG A 300 18.85 38.14 -0.31
N ILE A 301 18.87 37.19 -1.24
CA ILE A 301 19.96 36.99 -2.19
C ILE A 301 19.87 38.10 -3.23
N GLN A 302 20.71 39.12 -3.09
CA GLN A 302 20.74 40.28 -3.97
C GLN A 302 21.42 39.95 -5.31
N THR A 303 20.80 40.35 -6.42
CA THR A 303 21.40 40.29 -7.76
C THR A 303 21.17 41.62 -8.50
N PRO A 304 22.13 42.13 -9.29
CA PRO A 304 21.98 43.36 -10.07
C PRO A 304 21.20 43.16 -11.40
N PHE A 305 20.56 42.00 -11.59
CA PHE A 305 19.80 41.67 -12.79
C PHE A 305 18.33 42.08 -12.63
N GLU A 306 17.81 42.82 -13.59
CA GLU A 306 16.43 43.31 -13.64
C GLU A 306 15.56 42.39 -14.53
N LEU A 307 14.30 42.20 -14.17
CA LEU A 307 13.31 41.43 -14.94
C LEU A 307 12.52 42.30 -15.94
N SER A 308 12.57 43.61 -15.74
CA SER A 308 12.04 44.68 -16.59
C SER A 308 13.18 45.34 -17.38
N SER A 309 12.86 46.25 -18.31
CA SER A 309 13.87 47.10 -18.95
C SER A 309 13.28 48.45 -19.39
N GLU A 310 14.10 49.50 -19.41
CA GLU A 310 13.64 50.85 -19.81
C GLU A 310 13.19 50.90 -21.28
N GLU A 311 13.70 50.02 -22.15
CA GLU A 311 13.23 49.90 -23.53
C GLU A 311 11.82 49.26 -23.60
N ASP A 312 11.56 48.25 -22.78
CA ASP A 312 10.26 47.58 -22.70
C ASP A 312 9.16 48.45 -22.08
N ASP A 313 9.51 49.31 -21.12
CA ASP A 313 8.59 50.24 -20.46
C ASP A 313 8.21 51.45 -21.32
N LEU A 314 9.02 51.77 -22.33
CA LEU A 314 8.79 52.85 -23.29
C LEU A 314 8.12 52.37 -24.59
N ASP A 315 7.99 51.06 -24.81
CA ASP A 315 7.31 50.48 -25.96
C ASP A 315 5.77 50.59 -25.82
N LEU A 316 5.20 51.61 -26.46
CA LEU A 316 3.75 51.84 -26.52
C LEU A 316 2.95 50.72 -27.24
N THR A 317 3.61 49.72 -27.84
CA THR A 317 2.95 48.53 -28.39
C THR A 317 2.87 47.37 -27.39
N ARG A 318 3.58 47.48 -26.26
CA ARG A 318 3.62 46.51 -25.16
C ARG A 318 2.72 46.96 -24.01
N GLY A 319 2.33 46.01 -23.17
CA GLY A 319 1.48 46.25 -22.01
C GLY A 319 1.18 44.96 -21.24
N PRO A 320 0.40 45.03 -20.15
CA PRO A 320 0.08 43.87 -19.34
C PRO A 320 -0.82 42.88 -20.10
N SER A 321 -0.59 41.59 -19.90
CA SER A 321 -1.38 40.50 -20.47
C SER A 321 -2.82 40.55 -19.98
N ILE A 322 -3.77 40.50 -20.92
CA ILE A 322 -5.20 40.65 -20.66
C ILE A 322 -5.72 39.45 -19.82
N PRO A 323 -6.54 39.67 -18.79
CA PRO A 323 -7.26 38.63 -18.06
C PRO A 323 -7.98 37.60 -18.95
N ILE A 324 -7.85 36.32 -18.61
CA ILE A 324 -8.53 35.21 -19.28
C ILE A 324 -9.46 34.45 -18.32
N THR A 325 -10.60 33.98 -18.84
CA THR A 325 -11.46 33.03 -18.12
C THR A 325 -10.78 31.66 -18.04
N PRO A 326 -10.73 30.99 -16.88
CA PRO A 326 -10.16 29.66 -16.78
C PRO A 326 -10.88 28.64 -17.68
N ARG A 327 -10.09 27.86 -18.42
CA ARG A 327 -10.56 26.79 -19.30
C ARG A 327 -10.59 25.48 -18.51
N TYR A 328 -11.69 24.75 -18.64
CA TYR A 328 -11.92 23.44 -18.03
C TYR A 328 -12.43 22.48 -19.10
N HIS A 329 -12.10 21.21 -18.95
CA HIS A 329 -12.65 20.12 -19.75
C HIS A 329 -13.88 19.50 -19.08
N SER A 330 -14.79 18.93 -19.87
CA SER A 330 -15.83 18.06 -19.31
C SER A 330 -15.19 16.77 -18.75
N PRO A 331 -15.82 16.06 -17.80
CA PRO A 331 -15.25 14.79 -17.31
C PRO A 331 -15.07 13.73 -18.42
N GLU A 332 -15.91 13.77 -19.44
CA GLU A 332 -15.79 12.92 -20.63
C GLU A 332 -14.58 13.30 -21.49
N GLU A 333 -14.31 14.60 -21.66
CA GLU A 333 -13.10 15.13 -22.29
C GLU A 333 -11.84 14.82 -21.47
N GLU A 334 -11.86 15.00 -20.15
CA GLU A 334 -10.74 14.65 -19.28
C GLU A 334 -10.37 13.16 -19.40
N ILE A 335 -11.37 12.26 -19.46
CA ILE A 335 -11.15 10.82 -19.74
C ILE A 335 -10.56 10.61 -21.14
N ALA A 336 -11.15 11.23 -22.16
CA ALA A 336 -10.71 11.11 -23.55
C ALA A 336 -9.26 11.54 -23.76
N LEU A 337 -8.88 12.68 -23.16
CA LEU A 337 -7.60 13.34 -23.36
C LEU A 337 -6.51 12.76 -22.45
N CYS A 338 -6.76 12.60 -21.15
CA CYS A 338 -5.80 12.03 -20.20
C CYS A 338 -5.40 10.60 -20.61
N SER A 339 -6.38 9.72 -20.80
CA SER A 339 -6.11 8.33 -21.17
C SER A 339 -5.52 8.20 -22.57
N GLY A 340 -5.85 9.13 -23.48
CA GLY A 340 -5.24 9.22 -24.81
C GLY A 340 -3.75 9.57 -24.75
N CYS A 341 -3.39 10.66 -24.06
CA CYS A 341 -1.99 11.08 -23.90
C CYS A 341 -1.17 10.06 -23.09
N TYR A 342 -1.74 9.47 -22.04
CA TYR A 342 -1.11 8.39 -21.27
C TYR A 342 -0.73 7.20 -22.14
N LEU A 343 -1.64 6.69 -22.98
CA LEU A 343 -1.34 5.59 -23.89
C LEU A 343 -0.36 5.98 -25.01
N TRP A 344 -0.31 7.24 -25.43
CA TRP A 344 0.71 7.72 -26.38
C TRP A 344 2.11 7.64 -25.76
N ASP A 345 2.29 8.17 -24.55
CA ASP A 345 3.55 8.13 -23.83
C ASP A 345 4.00 6.69 -23.54
N TYR A 346 3.08 5.84 -23.06
CA TYR A 346 3.38 4.44 -22.77
C TYR A 346 3.80 3.67 -24.03
N LEU A 347 3.12 3.90 -25.17
CA LEU A 347 3.46 3.28 -26.44
C LEU A 347 4.81 3.77 -26.96
N ARG A 348 5.06 5.09 -26.93
CA ARG A 348 6.29 5.63 -27.51
C ARG A 348 7.51 5.26 -26.67
N ARG A 349 7.43 5.31 -25.34
CA ARG A 349 8.54 5.06 -24.39
C ARG A 349 8.86 3.58 -24.20
N SER A 350 7.89 2.68 -24.30
CA SER A 350 8.11 1.22 -24.18
C SER A 350 8.74 0.56 -25.42
N GLY A 351 8.74 1.24 -26.57
CA GLY A 351 9.35 0.73 -27.81
C GLY A 351 8.61 -0.41 -28.52
N VAL A 352 7.42 -0.80 -28.02
CA VAL A 352 6.61 -1.90 -28.58
C VAL A 352 5.99 -1.56 -29.94
N ALA A 353 5.40 -2.55 -30.61
CA ALA A 353 4.79 -2.38 -31.93
C ALA A 353 3.39 -1.74 -31.90
N GLY A 354 2.71 -1.74 -30.74
CA GLY A 354 1.32 -1.31 -30.62
C GLY A 354 0.59 -1.92 -29.41
N TYR A 355 -0.74 -1.95 -29.49
CA TYR A 355 -1.66 -2.46 -28.49
C TYR A 355 -2.53 -3.63 -29.01
N LEU A 356 -2.94 -4.49 -28.09
CA LEU A 356 -4.01 -5.49 -28.26
C LEU A 356 -5.06 -5.33 -27.15
N VAL A 357 -6.36 -5.38 -27.47
CA VAL A 357 -7.42 -5.54 -26.45
C VAL A 357 -8.30 -6.76 -26.72
N PRO A 358 -8.63 -7.56 -25.69
CA PRO A 358 -9.77 -8.49 -25.72
C PRO A 358 -11.09 -7.72 -25.82
N LEU A 359 -11.67 -7.64 -27.02
CA LEU A 359 -12.88 -6.86 -27.29
C LEU A 359 -14.11 -7.76 -27.14
N SER A 360 -14.91 -7.54 -26.09
CA SER A 360 -15.99 -8.44 -25.67
C SER A 360 -17.37 -8.11 -26.22
N GLY A 361 -17.55 -6.95 -26.86
CA GLY A 361 -18.90 -6.45 -27.20
C GLY A 361 -19.65 -5.85 -25.99
N GLY A 362 -18.98 -5.71 -24.84
CA GLY A 362 -19.43 -5.00 -23.64
C GLY A 362 -18.76 -3.64 -23.46
N ILE A 363 -19.32 -2.79 -22.59
CA ILE A 363 -19.01 -1.36 -22.53
C ILE A 363 -17.57 -1.01 -22.11
N ASP A 364 -16.94 -1.82 -21.26
CA ASP A 364 -15.61 -1.52 -20.70
C ASP A 364 -14.49 -1.76 -21.71
N SER A 365 -14.56 -2.85 -22.48
CA SER A 365 -13.65 -3.10 -23.60
C SER A 365 -13.90 -2.14 -24.76
N CYS A 366 -15.15 -1.71 -24.95
CA CYS A 366 -15.52 -0.61 -25.85
C CYS A 366 -14.89 0.73 -25.44
N ALA A 367 -14.95 1.10 -24.16
CA ALA A 367 -14.29 2.31 -23.65
C ALA A 367 -12.77 2.25 -23.80
N THR A 368 -12.17 1.09 -23.51
CA THR A 368 -10.73 0.85 -23.73
C THR A 368 -10.36 1.05 -25.20
N ALA A 369 -11.13 0.49 -26.15
CA ALA A 369 -10.90 0.68 -27.58
C ALA A 369 -11.13 2.14 -28.05
N THR A 370 -12.13 2.81 -27.50
CA THR A 370 -12.45 4.22 -27.81
C THR A 370 -11.37 5.18 -27.29
N ILE A 371 -10.72 4.85 -26.16
CA ILE A 371 -9.54 5.57 -25.65
C ILE A 371 -8.32 5.39 -26.57
N VAL A 372 -8.05 4.19 -27.09
CA VAL A 372 -6.98 3.99 -28.09
C VAL A 372 -7.29 4.76 -29.37
N PHE A 373 -8.55 4.87 -29.77
CA PHE A 373 -8.94 5.74 -30.89
C PHE A 373 -8.75 7.23 -30.57
N SER A 374 -9.03 7.68 -29.34
CA SER A 374 -8.73 9.04 -28.86
C SER A 374 -7.24 9.37 -29.00
N MET A 375 -6.36 8.47 -28.54
CA MET A 375 -4.90 8.57 -28.73
C MET A 375 -4.54 8.73 -30.21
N CYS A 376 -5.15 7.95 -31.11
CA CYS A 376 -4.91 8.06 -32.56
C CYS A 376 -5.40 9.39 -33.14
N ARG A 377 -6.50 9.96 -32.64
CA ARG A 377 -6.98 11.30 -33.04
C ARG A 377 -5.99 12.38 -32.63
N LEU A 378 -5.55 12.37 -31.37
CA LEU A 378 -4.59 13.34 -30.81
C LEU A 378 -3.25 13.29 -31.55
N ALA A 379 -2.73 12.10 -31.83
CA ALA A 379 -1.50 11.93 -32.61
C ALA A 379 -1.65 12.51 -34.03
N MET A 380 -2.77 12.24 -34.71
CA MET A 380 -3.01 12.78 -36.05
C MET A 380 -3.32 14.28 -36.08
N GLU A 381 -3.82 14.86 -34.99
CA GLU A 381 -3.99 16.29 -34.81
C GLU A 381 -2.63 16.98 -34.61
N ALA A 382 -1.77 16.44 -33.74
CA ALA A 382 -0.40 16.92 -33.54
C ALA A 382 0.47 16.79 -34.82
N VAL A 383 0.29 15.73 -35.62
CA VAL A 383 0.91 15.62 -36.96
C VAL A 383 0.43 16.76 -37.88
N LYS A 384 -0.86 17.10 -37.88
CA LYS A 384 -1.41 18.20 -38.69
C LYS A 384 -0.98 19.58 -38.20
N ALA A 385 -0.73 19.73 -36.90
CA ALA A 385 -0.12 20.91 -36.30
C ALA A 385 1.41 21.02 -36.54
N GLY A 386 2.04 20.00 -37.14
CA GLY A 386 3.46 20.02 -37.48
C GLY A 386 4.41 19.64 -36.33
N ASN A 387 3.93 19.02 -35.26
CA ASN A 387 4.77 18.57 -34.14
C ASN A 387 5.78 17.52 -34.63
N ALA A 388 7.06 17.91 -34.69
CA ALA A 388 8.14 17.11 -35.27
C ALA A 388 8.38 15.79 -34.52
N GLN A 389 8.32 15.80 -33.19
CA GLN A 389 8.50 14.61 -32.35
C GLN A 389 7.38 13.59 -32.59
N VAL A 390 6.12 14.03 -32.61
CA VAL A 390 4.99 13.14 -32.91
C VAL A 390 5.06 12.62 -34.35
N ILE A 391 5.49 13.43 -35.31
CA ILE A 391 5.73 12.98 -36.70
C ILE A 391 6.82 11.90 -36.77
N GLU A 392 7.89 11.99 -35.98
CA GLU A 392 8.92 10.95 -35.91
C GLU A 392 8.42 9.67 -35.22
N ASP A 393 7.71 9.79 -34.10
CA ASP A 393 7.12 8.65 -33.41
C ASP A 393 6.06 7.95 -34.25
N VAL A 394 5.22 8.67 -35.00
CA VAL A 394 4.28 8.06 -35.96
C VAL A 394 5.03 7.34 -37.09
N LYS A 395 6.14 7.88 -37.64
CA LYS A 395 6.98 7.15 -38.63
C LYS A 395 7.60 5.87 -38.03
N ARG A 396 7.99 5.91 -36.75
CA ARG A 396 8.54 4.77 -36.02
C ARG A 396 7.50 3.69 -35.72
N LEU A 397 6.24 4.08 -35.50
CA LEU A 397 5.14 3.20 -35.11
C LEU A 397 4.30 2.70 -36.29
N ALA A 398 4.09 3.48 -37.35
CA ALA A 398 3.30 3.09 -38.53
C ALA A 398 4.19 2.45 -39.62
N LYS A 399 4.44 1.14 -39.50
CA LYS A 399 5.39 0.40 -40.34
C LYS A 399 4.79 -0.58 -41.36
N TYR A 400 3.47 -0.77 -41.41
CA TYR A 400 2.83 -1.62 -42.43
C TYR A 400 2.61 -0.89 -43.78
N SER A 401 3.08 0.36 -43.90
CA SER A 401 2.93 1.23 -45.08
C SER A 401 4.13 2.18 -45.15
N ASP A 402 4.67 2.42 -46.35
CA ASP A 402 5.70 3.44 -46.58
C ASP A 402 5.14 4.88 -46.50
N LYS A 403 3.81 5.03 -46.62
CA LYS A 403 3.10 6.29 -46.39
C LYS A 403 2.78 6.46 -44.91
N LEU A 404 3.02 7.67 -44.40
CA LEU A 404 2.48 8.14 -43.13
C LEU A 404 0.94 8.10 -43.18
N PRO A 405 0.26 7.70 -42.09
CA PRO A 405 -1.21 7.84 -41.98
C PRO A 405 -1.68 9.29 -42.19
N GLU A 406 -2.84 9.46 -42.82
CA GLU A 406 -3.52 10.76 -42.99
C GLU A 406 -4.75 10.88 -42.06
N THR A 407 -5.33 9.72 -41.68
CA THR A 407 -6.52 9.61 -40.82
C THR A 407 -6.23 8.91 -39.48
N PRO A 408 -7.01 9.21 -38.42
CA PRO A 408 -6.92 8.48 -37.15
C PRO A 408 -7.17 6.98 -37.31
N GLN A 409 -8.08 6.58 -38.20
CA GLN A 409 -8.37 5.18 -38.52
C GLN A 409 -7.18 4.45 -39.14
N GLU A 410 -6.44 5.07 -40.06
CA GLU A 410 -5.20 4.47 -40.60
C GLU A 410 -4.14 4.30 -39.51
N LEU A 411 -3.93 5.31 -38.66
CA LEU A 411 -3.00 5.18 -37.54
C LEU A 411 -3.45 4.07 -36.57
N CYS A 412 -4.74 4.02 -36.25
CA CYS A 412 -5.34 2.98 -35.42
C CYS A 412 -5.12 1.59 -36.04
N ASN A 413 -5.30 1.44 -37.35
CA ASN A 413 -5.00 0.20 -38.07
C ASN A 413 -3.52 -0.20 -37.93
N GLN A 414 -2.60 0.75 -37.91
CA GLN A 414 -1.15 0.51 -37.85
C GLN A 414 -0.66 0.05 -36.46
N ILE A 415 -1.36 0.43 -35.38
CA ILE A 415 -0.87 0.22 -33.99
C ILE A 415 -1.86 -0.49 -33.06
N PHE A 416 -3.13 -0.65 -33.42
CA PHE A 416 -4.14 -1.26 -32.55
C PHE A 416 -4.77 -2.50 -33.17
N HIS A 417 -4.85 -3.55 -32.36
CA HIS A 417 -5.41 -4.84 -32.71
C HIS A 417 -6.51 -5.18 -31.70
N THR A 418 -7.67 -5.65 -32.16
CA THR A 418 -8.79 -6.06 -31.32
C THR A 418 -9.04 -7.55 -31.51
N ILE A 419 -9.33 -8.28 -30.43
CA ILE A 419 -9.60 -9.72 -30.52
C ILE A 419 -10.90 -10.10 -29.80
N TYR A 420 -11.89 -10.58 -30.56
CA TYR A 420 -13.09 -11.21 -30.02
C TYR A 420 -12.86 -12.72 -29.87
N MET A 421 -13.21 -13.26 -28.70
CA MET A 421 -12.96 -14.66 -28.34
C MET A 421 -14.26 -15.30 -27.84
N GLY A 422 -15.06 -15.79 -28.78
CA GLY A 422 -16.37 -16.38 -28.54
C GLY A 422 -16.31 -17.80 -27.96
N MET A 423 -17.48 -18.29 -27.59
CA MET A 423 -17.78 -19.70 -27.34
C MET A 423 -19.05 -20.05 -28.11
N SER A 424 -19.02 -21.07 -28.96
CA SER A 424 -20.06 -21.32 -29.99
C SER A 424 -21.48 -21.57 -29.44
N GLN A 425 -21.61 -21.95 -28.16
CA GLN A 425 -22.89 -22.24 -27.49
C GLN A 425 -23.27 -21.23 -26.40
N GLN A 426 -22.38 -20.29 -26.04
CA GLN A 426 -22.57 -19.35 -24.93
C GLN A 426 -22.57 -17.89 -25.38
N SER A 427 -21.76 -17.55 -26.38
CA SER A 427 -21.63 -16.16 -26.88
C SER A 427 -22.77 -15.79 -27.83
N SER A 428 -23.31 -14.59 -27.66
CA SER A 428 -24.38 -14.07 -28.53
C SER A 428 -23.83 -13.62 -29.89
N LYS A 429 -24.70 -13.55 -30.90
CA LYS A 429 -24.33 -12.95 -32.20
C LYS A 429 -24.15 -11.44 -32.07
N GLU A 430 -24.87 -10.87 -31.11
CA GLU A 430 -25.00 -9.47 -30.80
C GLU A 430 -23.71 -8.91 -30.16
N THR A 431 -23.07 -9.63 -29.21
CA THR A 431 -21.74 -9.23 -28.70
C THR A 431 -20.66 -9.32 -29.79
N ARG A 432 -20.68 -10.40 -30.57
CA ARG A 432 -19.76 -10.63 -31.71
C ARG A 432 -19.88 -9.55 -32.80
N GLN A 433 -21.11 -9.15 -33.13
CA GLN A 433 -21.37 -8.13 -34.14
C GLN A 433 -20.95 -6.73 -33.65
N ARG A 434 -21.36 -6.31 -32.44
CA ARG A 434 -20.92 -5.03 -31.86
C ARG A 434 -19.40 -4.88 -31.78
N ALA A 435 -18.69 -5.94 -31.37
CA ALA A 435 -17.23 -5.94 -31.32
C ALA A 435 -16.59 -5.72 -32.69
N ARG A 436 -17.17 -6.31 -33.74
CA ARG A 436 -16.73 -6.12 -35.13
C ARG A 436 -17.02 -4.70 -35.61
N ASP A 437 -18.24 -4.20 -35.44
CA ASP A 437 -18.66 -2.90 -35.96
C ASP A 437 -17.87 -1.73 -35.34
N LEU A 438 -17.58 -1.81 -34.04
CA LEU A 438 -16.69 -0.86 -33.38
C LEU A 438 -15.26 -0.91 -33.98
N SER A 439 -14.75 -2.12 -34.24
CA SER A 439 -13.41 -2.29 -34.84
C SER A 439 -13.33 -1.73 -36.25
N GLU A 440 -14.36 -1.93 -37.07
CA GLU A 440 -14.45 -1.36 -38.41
C GLU A 440 -14.57 0.18 -38.37
N ALA A 441 -15.34 0.74 -37.42
CA ALA A 441 -15.51 2.20 -37.28
C ALA A 441 -14.26 2.94 -36.79
N ILE A 442 -13.48 2.36 -35.87
CA ILE A 442 -12.20 2.94 -35.40
C ILE A 442 -11.01 2.55 -36.30
N GLY A 443 -11.18 1.59 -37.21
CA GLY A 443 -10.17 1.13 -38.16
C GLY A 443 -9.13 0.14 -37.60
N SER A 444 -9.28 -0.37 -36.38
CA SER A 444 -8.31 -1.30 -35.78
C SER A 444 -8.31 -2.69 -36.43
N TYR A 445 -7.18 -3.39 -36.36
CA TYR A 445 -7.04 -4.72 -36.95
C TYR A 445 -7.80 -5.76 -36.13
N HIS A 446 -8.92 -6.26 -36.66
CA HIS A 446 -9.79 -7.20 -35.95
C HIS A 446 -9.38 -8.67 -36.14
N VAL A 447 -9.40 -9.42 -35.05
CA VAL A 447 -9.39 -10.89 -35.03
C VAL A 447 -10.68 -11.36 -34.35
N ASN A 448 -11.38 -12.30 -34.99
CA ASN A 448 -12.57 -12.95 -34.41
C ASN A 448 -12.34 -14.46 -34.44
N LEU A 449 -12.35 -15.09 -33.26
CA LEU A 449 -12.19 -16.53 -33.10
C LEU A 449 -13.13 -17.09 -32.03
N ASP A 450 -13.23 -18.42 -31.99
CA ASP A 450 -13.95 -19.18 -30.96
C ASP A 450 -12.94 -20.03 -30.17
N ILE A 451 -13.07 -20.06 -28.83
CA ILE A 451 -12.13 -20.76 -27.92
C ILE A 451 -12.60 -22.16 -27.51
N ASP A 452 -13.66 -22.69 -28.16
CA ASP A 452 -14.29 -23.97 -27.86
C ASP A 452 -13.28 -25.14 -27.79
N GLU A 453 -12.35 -25.24 -28.73
CA GLU A 453 -11.34 -26.31 -28.75
C GLU A 453 -10.45 -26.29 -27.50
N VAL A 454 -9.97 -25.10 -27.10
CA VAL A 454 -9.12 -24.90 -25.92
C VAL A 454 -9.89 -25.18 -24.63
N TYR A 455 -11.14 -24.70 -24.55
CA TYR A 455 -12.05 -24.96 -23.44
C TYR A 455 -12.36 -26.46 -23.30
N HIS A 456 -12.70 -27.14 -24.39
CA HIS A 456 -13.00 -28.57 -24.40
C HIS A 456 -11.77 -29.42 -24.10
N ALA A 457 -10.58 -29.06 -24.59
CA ALA A 457 -9.34 -29.73 -24.22
C ALA A 457 -9.06 -29.67 -22.71
N GLN A 458 -9.22 -28.49 -22.09
CA GLN A 458 -9.05 -28.34 -20.63
C GLN A 458 -10.14 -29.10 -19.84
N LYS A 459 -11.42 -29.04 -20.26
CA LYS A 459 -12.50 -29.82 -19.62
C LYS A 459 -12.26 -31.33 -19.75
N ALA A 460 -11.83 -31.80 -20.92
CA ALA A 460 -11.54 -33.20 -21.17
C ALA A 460 -10.35 -33.71 -20.36
N LEU A 461 -9.30 -32.90 -20.17
CA LEU A 461 -8.16 -33.23 -19.31
C LEU A 461 -8.61 -33.44 -17.86
N ILE A 462 -9.42 -32.53 -17.30
CA ILE A 462 -9.98 -32.64 -15.95
C ILE A 462 -10.84 -33.91 -15.83
N LYS A 463 -11.76 -34.12 -16.79
CA LYS A 463 -12.66 -35.28 -16.83
C LYS A 463 -11.91 -36.61 -16.87
N THR A 464 -10.85 -36.69 -17.69
CA THR A 464 -10.03 -37.90 -17.86
C THR A 464 -9.14 -38.16 -16.64
N THR A 465 -8.60 -37.11 -16.02
CA THR A 465 -7.66 -37.22 -14.88
C THR A 465 -8.38 -37.51 -13.56
N LEU A 466 -9.58 -36.95 -13.35
CA LEU A 466 -10.33 -37.06 -12.09
C LEU A 466 -11.51 -38.05 -12.15
N GLY A 467 -11.85 -38.57 -13.34
CA GLY A 467 -13.03 -39.43 -13.52
C GLY A 467 -14.38 -38.72 -13.31
N PHE A 468 -14.38 -37.38 -13.28
CA PHE A 468 -15.51 -36.54 -12.91
C PHE A 468 -15.80 -35.49 -13.99
N ASP A 469 -17.05 -35.37 -14.44
CA ASP A 469 -17.46 -34.48 -15.53
C ASP A 469 -18.19 -33.24 -14.99
N PRO A 470 -17.54 -32.06 -14.88
CA PRO A 470 -18.12 -30.89 -14.23
C PRO A 470 -19.25 -30.29 -15.08
N LYS A 471 -20.31 -29.81 -14.43
CA LYS A 471 -21.48 -29.23 -15.09
C LYS A 471 -21.71 -27.76 -14.74
N PHE A 472 -22.36 -27.03 -15.65
CA PHE A 472 -22.86 -25.70 -15.34
C PHE A 472 -24.04 -25.79 -14.36
N LYS A 473 -24.31 -24.69 -13.66
CA LYS A 473 -25.42 -24.58 -12.69
C LYS A 473 -26.78 -24.82 -13.36
N VAL A 474 -26.97 -24.31 -14.58
CA VAL A 474 -28.15 -24.58 -15.42
C VAL A 474 -28.31 -26.05 -15.85
N GLU A 475 -27.22 -26.83 -15.83
CA GLU A 475 -27.19 -28.28 -16.11
C GLU A 475 -27.32 -29.14 -14.83
N GLY A 476 -27.53 -28.50 -13.67
CA GLY A 476 -27.59 -29.15 -12.35
C GLY A 476 -26.25 -29.36 -11.65
N GLY A 477 -25.16 -28.75 -12.13
CA GLY A 477 -23.85 -28.73 -11.46
C GLY A 477 -23.82 -27.86 -10.20
N SER A 478 -22.88 -28.15 -9.31
CA SER A 478 -22.64 -27.36 -8.10
C SER A 478 -22.02 -25.99 -8.40
N GLN A 479 -22.08 -25.07 -7.42
CA GLN A 479 -21.45 -23.75 -7.54
C GLN A 479 -19.93 -23.82 -7.82
N ALA A 480 -19.25 -24.85 -7.31
CA ALA A 480 -17.82 -25.06 -7.51
C ALA A 480 -17.51 -25.48 -8.96
N GLU A 481 -18.29 -26.41 -9.53
CA GLU A 481 -18.17 -26.82 -10.94
C GLU A 481 -18.47 -25.66 -11.88
N ASN A 482 -19.57 -24.94 -11.63
CA ASN A 482 -20.01 -23.81 -12.43
C ASN A 482 -18.92 -22.73 -12.50
N LEU A 483 -18.41 -22.31 -11.34
CA LEU A 483 -17.32 -21.34 -11.26
C LEU A 483 -16.03 -21.88 -11.89
N MET A 484 -15.74 -23.18 -11.80
CA MET A 484 -14.59 -23.79 -12.48
C MET A 484 -14.73 -23.71 -14.01
N LEU A 485 -15.91 -24.01 -14.58
CA LEU A 485 -16.14 -23.93 -16.03
C LEU A 485 -16.09 -22.49 -16.56
N GLN A 486 -16.64 -21.53 -15.84
CA GLN A 486 -16.49 -20.10 -16.17
C GLN A 486 -15.01 -19.67 -16.12
N ASN A 487 -14.27 -20.08 -15.07
CA ASN A 487 -12.85 -19.77 -14.92
C ASN A 487 -11.98 -20.34 -16.06
N ILE A 488 -12.30 -21.52 -16.61
CA ILE A 488 -11.56 -22.10 -17.75
C ILE A 488 -11.67 -21.18 -18.97
N GLN A 489 -12.87 -20.71 -19.31
CA GLN A 489 -13.07 -19.78 -20.42
C GLN A 489 -12.30 -18.47 -20.18
N ALA A 490 -12.49 -17.87 -19.00
CA ALA A 490 -11.93 -16.57 -18.65
C ALA A 490 -10.38 -16.56 -18.69
N ARG A 491 -9.73 -17.63 -18.22
CA ARG A 491 -8.27 -17.79 -18.29
C ARG A 491 -7.76 -18.16 -19.68
N SER A 492 -8.48 -18.98 -20.43
CA SER A 492 -8.09 -19.35 -21.80
C SER A 492 -8.07 -18.14 -22.73
N ARG A 493 -9.02 -17.21 -22.56
CA ARG A 493 -9.01 -15.90 -23.24
C ARG A 493 -7.77 -15.07 -22.92
N MET A 494 -7.30 -15.06 -21.67
CA MET A 494 -6.07 -14.35 -21.27
C MET A 494 -4.83 -14.95 -21.94
N VAL A 495 -4.67 -16.27 -21.91
CA VAL A 495 -3.55 -16.96 -22.58
C VAL A 495 -3.54 -16.65 -24.07
N THR A 496 -4.68 -16.81 -24.74
CA THR A 496 -4.84 -16.54 -26.17
C THR A 496 -4.53 -15.07 -26.50
N ALA A 497 -4.96 -14.12 -25.68
CA ALA A 497 -4.67 -12.70 -25.88
C ALA A 497 -3.16 -12.39 -25.86
N TYR A 498 -2.40 -12.98 -24.93
CA TYR A 498 -0.94 -12.81 -24.89
C TYR A 498 -0.21 -13.51 -26.05
N GLU A 499 -0.64 -14.72 -26.43
CA GLU A 499 -0.08 -15.44 -27.58
C GLU A 499 -0.26 -14.62 -28.88
N PHE A 500 -1.46 -14.09 -29.10
CA PHE A 500 -1.75 -13.21 -30.24
C PHE A 500 -1.00 -11.88 -30.14
N ALA A 501 -0.88 -11.28 -28.96
CA ALA A 501 -0.13 -10.02 -28.76
C ALA A 501 1.36 -10.16 -29.10
N GLN A 502 1.96 -11.33 -28.86
CA GLN A 502 3.36 -11.60 -29.19
C GLN A 502 3.58 -11.85 -30.70
N ILE A 503 2.63 -12.47 -31.40
CA ILE A 503 2.86 -12.97 -32.77
C ILE A 503 2.18 -12.14 -33.88
N LEU A 504 1.09 -11.42 -33.59
CA LEU A 504 0.28 -10.71 -34.60
C LEU A 504 1.07 -9.76 -35.50
N PRO A 505 2.00 -8.93 -34.99
CA PRO A 505 2.77 -8.04 -35.87
C PRO A 505 3.67 -8.81 -36.84
N THR A 506 4.15 -9.99 -36.42
CA THR A 506 4.95 -10.87 -37.28
C THR A 506 4.08 -11.55 -38.34
N THR A 507 2.93 -12.13 -37.98
CA THR A 507 2.03 -12.77 -38.96
C THR A 507 1.40 -11.78 -39.95
N ARG A 508 1.22 -10.52 -39.53
CA ARG A 508 0.76 -9.40 -40.36
C ARG A 508 1.89 -8.76 -41.19
N GLY A 509 3.12 -9.27 -41.11
CA GLY A 509 4.24 -8.84 -41.97
C GLY A 509 4.87 -7.49 -41.59
N ARG A 510 4.80 -7.06 -40.33
CA ARG A 510 5.42 -5.81 -39.87
C ARG A 510 6.95 -5.87 -40.06
N PRO A 511 7.59 -4.87 -40.69
CA PRO A 511 9.04 -4.76 -40.77
C PRO A 511 9.71 -4.75 -39.38
N GLY A 512 10.45 -5.82 -39.07
CA GLY A 512 11.07 -6.06 -37.77
C GLY A 512 10.18 -6.73 -36.72
N GLY A 513 8.93 -7.07 -37.04
CA GLY A 513 7.98 -7.70 -36.13
C GLY A 513 7.69 -6.84 -34.89
N GLY A 514 7.86 -7.44 -33.71
CA GLY A 514 7.62 -6.82 -32.40
C GLY A 514 6.36 -7.37 -31.72
N GLY A 515 6.26 -7.16 -30.40
CA GLY A 515 5.07 -7.50 -29.61
C GLY A 515 4.13 -6.31 -29.40
N LEU A 516 2.91 -6.60 -28.98
CA LEU A 516 1.88 -5.64 -28.57
C LEU A 516 1.71 -5.67 -27.05
N LEU A 517 1.40 -4.52 -26.44
CA LEU A 517 0.95 -4.47 -25.04
C LEU A 517 -0.52 -4.90 -24.95
N VAL A 518 -0.84 -5.83 -24.05
CA VAL A 518 -2.21 -6.25 -23.75
C VAL A 518 -2.87 -5.20 -22.86
N LEU A 519 -4.02 -4.69 -23.31
CA LEU A 519 -4.85 -3.75 -22.56
C LEU A 519 -5.91 -4.50 -21.75
N GLY A 520 -5.93 -4.24 -20.45
CA GLY A 520 -6.99 -4.69 -19.54
C GLY A 520 -8.19 -3.76 -19.56
N SER A 521 -9.38 -4.30 -19.28
CA SER A 521 -10.66 -3.56 -19.32
C SER A 521 -11.55 -3.78 -18.10
N ALA A 522 -10.96 -4.10 -16.93
CA ALA A 522 -11.71 -4.11 -15.66
C ALA A 522 -11.83 -2.67 -15.11
N ASN A 523 -13.02 -2.24 -14.67
CA ASN A 523 -13.20 -0.89 -14.11
C ASN A 523 -12.97 -0.84 -12.58
N VAL A 524 -13.13 0.35 -12.00
CA VAL A 524 -12.89 0.60 -10.57
C VAL A 524 -13.87 -0.14 -9.64
N GLY A 525 -15.12 -0.33 -10.08
CA GLY A 525 -16.19 -0.97 -9.29
C GLY A 525 -16.01 -2.48 -9.19
N GLU A 526 -15.79 -3.14 -10.32
CA GLU A 526 -15.38 -4.55 -10.41
C GLU A 526 -14.13 -4.82 -9.56
N SER A 527 -13.13 -3.94 -9.67
CA SER A 527 -11.88 -4.03 -8.91
C SER A 527 -12.13 -3.89 -7.40
N LEU A 528 -12.92 -2.91 -6.98
CA LEU A 528 -13.26 -2.68 -5.57
C LEU A 528 -14.05 -3.86 -4.96
N ARG A 529 -15.02 -4.40 -5.71
CA ARG A 529 -15.85 -5.56 -5.34
C ARG A 529 -15.08 -6.90 -5.47
N GLY A 530 -14.01 -6.90 -6.26
CA GLY A 530 -13.28 -8.08 -6.70
C GLY A 530 -14.10 -9.00 -7.61
N TYR A 531 -15.02 -8.45 -8.41
CA TYR A 531 -15.83 -9.17 -9.39
C TYR A 531 -15.05 -9.33 -10.70
N LEU A 532 -14.10 -10.26 -10.68
CA LEU A 532 -13.23 -10.66 -11.79
C LEU A 532 -12.61 -12.03 -11.49
N THR A 533 -12.22 -12.80 -12.50
CA THR A 533 -11.52 -14.08 -12.31
C THR A 533 -10.03 -13.83 -12.15
N LYS A 534 -9.42 -14.41 -11.10
CA LYS A 534 -7.97 -14.24 -10.93
C LYS A 534 -7.21 -14.90 -12.08
N TYR A 535 -6.42 -14.10 -12.79
CA TYR A 535 -5.69 -14.41 -14.03
C TYR A 535 -6.56 -14.63 -15.28
N ASP A 536 -7.69 -13.91 -15.39
CA ASP A 536 -8.40 -13.68 -16.66
C ASP A 536 -7.91 -12.39 -17.37
N CYS A 537 -8.68 -11.87 -18.34
CA CYS A 537 -8.35 -10.64 -19.10
C CYS A 537 -8.36 -9.33 -18.26
N SER A 538 -8.70 -9.38 -16.96
CA SER A 538 -8.37 -8.31 -16.01
C SER A 538 -6.88 -8.26 -15.66
N SER A 539 -6.13 -9.32 -15.99
CA SER A 539 -4.67 -9.48 -15.86
C SER A 539 -4.02 -9.32 -17.25
N ALA A 540 -3.60 -8.09 -17.52
CA ALA A 540 -3.03 -7.57 -18.76
C ALA A 540 -1.76 -6.73 -18.41
N ASP A 541 -1.14 -6.07 -19.38
CA ASP A 541 0.10 -5.30 -19.12
C ASP A 541 -0.22 -3.93 -18.47
N ILE A 542 -1.20 -3.21 -19.04
CA ILE A 542 -1.73 -1.94 -18.51
C ILE A 542 -3.25 -1.86 -18.66
N ASN A 543 -3.92 -1.05 -17.83
CA ASN A 543 -5.38 -0.86 -17.88
C ASN A 543 -5.73 0.65 -17.83
N PRO A 544 -6.15 1.27 -18.95
CA PRO A 544 -6.46 2.70 -18.98
C PRO A 544 -7.74 3.09 -18.20
N ILE A 545 -8.64 2.14 -17.91
CA ILE A 545 -9.94 2.41 -17.27
C ILE A 545 -10.07 1.90 -15.83
N GLY A 546 -9.04 1.24 -15.29
CA GLY A 546 -9.08 0.57 -13.97
C GLY A 546 -9.14 1.48 -12.74
N SER A 547 -9.39 2.78 -12.92
CA SER A 547 -9.76 3.71 -11.86
C SER A 547 -11.00 4.57 -12.20
N ILE A 548 -11.64 4.37 -13.36
CA ILE A 548 -12.78 5.15 -13.82
C ILE A 548 -14.11 4.51 -13.36
N ASP A 549 -15.06 5.34 -12.94
CA ASP A 549 -16.42 4.96 -12.54
C ASP A 549 -17.22 4.37 -13.72
N LYS A 550 -18.02 3.31 -13.52
CA LYS A 550 -18.87 2.70 -14.57
C LYS A 550 -19.85 3.72 -15.17
N ALA A 551 -20.38 4.63 -14.35
CA ALA A 551 -21.23 5.73 -14.77
C ALA A 551 -20.46 6.75 -15.65
N ASP A 552 -19.22 7.07 -15.30
CA ASP A 552 -18.38 7.96 -16.12
C ASP A 552 -17.91 7.29 -17.43
N LEU A 553 -17.73 5.97 -17.46
CA LEU A 553 -17.52 5.21 -18.71
C LEU A 553 -18.77 5.26 -19.61
N LYS A 554 -19.99 5.09 -19.06
CA LYS A 554 -21.24 5.28 -19.82
C LYS A 554 -21.33 6.70 -20.41
N ARG A 555 -21.03 7.73 -19.62
CA ARG A 555 -21.01 9.13 -20.06
C ARG A 555 -19.99 9.36 -21.18
N PHE A 556 -18.75 8.89 -21.00
CA PHE A 556 -17.68 8.99 -22.00
C PHE A 556 -18.08 8.34 -23.33
N ILE A 557 -18.69 7.15 -23.32
CA ILE A 557 -19.18 6.50 -24.55
C ILE A 557 -20.31 7.31 -25.21
N ALA A 558 -21.27 7.84 -24.46
CA ALA A 558 -22.36 8.69 -24.98
C ALA A 558 -21.88 10.05 -25.52
N TRP A 559 -20.78 10.58 -24.99
CA TRP A 559 -20.08 11.75 -25.52
C TRP A 559 -19.31 11.40 -26.80
N ALA A 560 -18.57 10.29 -26.80
CA ALA A 560 -17.76 9.83 -27.93
C ALA A 560 -18.61 9.44 -29.15
N GLU A 561 -19.80 8.84 -28.95
CA GLU A 561 -20.81 8.57 -29.99
C GLU A 561 -21.01 9.80 -30.89
N ARG A 562 -21.12 10.98 -30.26
CA ARG A 562 -21.42 12.27 -30.90
C ARG A 562 -20.16 13.00 -31.37
N VAL A 563 -19.15 13.13 -30.50
CA VAL A 563 -17.95 13.93 -30.76
C VAL A 563 -16.98 13.24 -31.73
N TYR A 564 -16.94 11.91 -31.75
CA TYR A 564 -16.16 11.14 -32.73
C TYR A 564 -16.99 10.70 -33.94
N ASN A 565 -18.31 10.90 -33.92
CA ASN A 565 -19.26 10.46 -34.93
C ASN A 565 -19.17 8.95 -35.19
N ILE A 566 -19.42 8.16 -34.14
CA ILE A 566 -19.37 6.69 -34.15
C ILE A 566 -20.72 6.14 -33.65
N PRO A 567 -21.75 6.02 -34.53
CA PRO A 567 -23.11 5.68 -34.11
C PRO A 567 -23.26 4.29 -33.46
N CYS A 568 -22.41 3.32 -33.80
CA CYS A 568 -22.46 1.97 -33.22
C CYS A 568 -22.13 1.95 -31.72
N LEU A 569 -21.56 3.02 -31.15
CA LEU A 569 -21.40 3.17 -29.70
C LEU A 569 -22.73 3.17 -28.94
N HIS A 570 -23.83 3.57 -29.59
CA HIS A 570 -25.17 3.60 -28.99
C HIS A 570 -25.65 2.22 -28.50
N GLU A 571 -25.27 1.15 -29.21
CA GLU A 571 -25.66 -0.21 -28.85
C GLU A 571 -24.94 -0.71 -27.59
N PHE A 572 -23.75 -0.19 -27.28
CA PHE A 572 -23.02 -0.52 -26.06
C PHE A 572 -23.60 0.17 -24.80
N LEU A 573 -24.32 1.28 -24.98
CA LEU A 573 -25.03 1.98 -23.90
C LEU A 573 -26.35 1.30 -23.54
N THR A 574 -27.00 0.68 -24.53
CA THR A 574 -28.36 0.11 -24.45
C THR A 574 -28.37 -1.42 -24.29
N ALA A 575 -27.26 -2.10 -24.56
CA ALA A 575 -27.11 -3.53 -24.29
C ALA A 575 -27.14 -3.84 -22.78
N ILE A 576 -27.76 -4.96 -22.42
CA ILE A 576 -27.77 -5.50 -21.05
C ILE A 576 -26.35 -5.97 -20.69
N PRO A 577 -25.75 -5.52 -19.57
CA PRO A 577 -24.47 -6.05 -19.09
C PRO A 577 -24.58 -7.54 -18.74
N THR A 578 -23.78 -8.35 -19.42
CA THR A 578 -23.70 -9.80 -19.25
C THR A 578 -22.29 -10.31 -19.57
N ALA A 579 -21.85 -11.36 -18.87
CA ALA A 579 -20.54 -11.98 -19.05
C ALA A 579 -20.51 -13.13 -20.08
N GLU A 580 -21.68 -13.64 -20.50
CA GLU A 580 -21.85 -14.77 -21.45
C GLU A 580 -20.98 -16.01 -21.11
N LEU A 581 -20.81 -16.35 -19.82
CA LEU A 581 -20.00 -17.49 -19.37
C LEU A 581 -20.80 -18.76 -19.01
N GLU A 582 -22.11 -18.64 -18.78
CA GLU A 582 -23.04 -19.78 -18.66
C GLU A 582 -23.86 -19.95 -19.95
N PRO A 583 -24.34 -21.16 -20.28
CA PRO A 583 -25.29 -21.36 -21.38
C PRO A 583 -26.56 -20.50 -21.19
N ILE A 584 -26.85 -19.64 -22.17
CA ILE A 584 -28.04 -18.80 -22.19
C ILE A 584 -29.28 -19.69 -22.31
N THR A 585 -30.33 -19.39 -21.55
CA THR A 585 -31.63 -20.07 -21.64
C THR A 585 -32.77 -19.06 -21.73
N GLU A 586 -33.94 -19.46 -22.20
CA GLU A 586 -35.15 -18.62 -22.30
C GLU A 586 -35.56 -17.87 -21.01
N LYS A 587 -35.00 -18.28 -19.85
CA LYS A 587 -35.35 -17.76 -18.52
C LYS A 587 -34.15 -17.30 -17.70
N TYR A 588 -32.93 -17.32 -18.25
CA TYR A 588 -31.73 -16.91 -17.54
C TYR A 588 -30.69 -16.29 -18.48
N VAL A 589 -30.35 -15.04 -18.16
CA VAL A 589 -29.19 -14.29 -18.66
C VAL A 589 -28.42 -13.85 -17.43
N GLN A 590 -27.10 -14.05 -17.43
CA GLN A 590 -26.22 -13.63 -16.34
C GLN A 590 -26.09 -12.09 -16.36
N SER A 591 -26.17 -11.43 -15.20
CA SER A 591 -26.01 -9.97 -15.11
C SER A 591 -25.15 -9.56 -13.91
N ASP A 592 -24.19 -8.68 -14.16
CA ASP A 592 -23.10 -8.34 -13.25
C ASP A 592 -23.61 -7.85 -11.88
N GLU A 593 -24.57 -6.93 -11.86
CA GLU A 593 -25.11 -6.34 -10.62
C GLU A 593 -25.92 -7.34 -9.79
N ALA A 594 -26.62 -8.27 -10.46
CA ALA A 594 -27.36 -9.35 -9.82
C ALA A 594 -26.43 -10.39 -9.18
N ASP A 595 -25.33 -10.76 -9.87
CA ASP A 595 -24.30 -11.64 -9.33
C ASP A 595 -23.46 -10.96 -8.23
N MET A 596 -23.22 -9.64 -8.31
CA MET A 596 -22.55 -8.85 -7.28
C MET A 596 -23.43 -8.59 -6.05
N GLY A 597 -24.75 -8.61 -6.20
CA GLY A 597 -25.72 -8.31 -5.13
C GLY A 597 -25.84 -6.81 -4.79
N MET A 598 -25.39 -5.94 -5.69
CA MET A 598 -25.32 -4.48 -5.54
C MET A 598 -25.09 -3.80 -6.89
N THR A 599 -25.58 -2.57 -7.04
CA THR A 599 -25.38 -1.79 -8.29
C THR A 599 -23.99 -1.14 -8.34
N TYR A 600 -23.59 -0.69 -9.52
CA TYR A 600 -22.37 0.11 -9.70
C TYR A 600 -22.44 1.46 -8.95
N ASP A 601 -23.62 2.05 -8.78
CA ASP A 601 -23.80 3.32 -8.07
C ASP A 601 -23.72 3.15 -6.54
N GLU A 602 -24.23 2.02 -6.02
CA GLU A 602 -23.98 1.59 -4.65
C GLU A 602 -22.48 1.35 -4.41
N LEU A 603 -21.80 0.66 -5.33
CA LEU A 603 -20.36 0.43 -5.27
C LEU A 603 -19.54 1.72 -5.30
N THR A 604 -19.93 2.68 -6.15
CA THR A 604 -19.32 4.01 -6.23
C THR A 604 -19.47 4.76 -4.90
N THR A 605 -20.67 4.73 -4.32
CA THR A 605 -20.97 5.31 -3.01
C THR A 605 -20.12 4.66 -1.90
N PHE A 606 -20.13 3.33 -1.79
CA PHE A 606 -19.32 2.61 -0.80
C PHE A 606 -17.81 2.86 -0.99
N GLY A 607 -17.34 2.96 -2.24
CA GLY A 607 -15.95 3.26 -2.59
C GLY A 607 -15.50 4.63 -2.09
N ARG A 608 -16.27 5.67 -2.41
CA ARG A 608 -16.03 7.05 -1.98
C ARG A 608 -16.11 7.17 -0.46
N LEU A 609 -17.16 6.64 0.19
CA LEU A 609 -17.30 6.64 1.65
C LEU A 609 -16.11 5.93 2.34
N ARG A 610 -15.63 4.80 1.80
CA ARG A 610 -14.49 4.05 2.35
C ARG A 610 -13.13 4.75 2.19
N LYS A 611 -12.80 5.30 1.01
CA LYS A 611 -11.43 5.77 0.68
C LYS A 611 -11.28 7.29 0.61
N VAL A 612 -12.31 8.04 0.21
CA VAL A 612 -12.32 9.51 0.27
C VAL A 612 -12.66 9.95 1.69
N TYR A 613 -13.86 9.61 2.18
CA TYR A 613 -14.33 10.00 3.52
C TYR A 613 -13.81 9.12 4.67
N LYS A 614 -12.95 8.12 4.36
CA LYS A 614 -12.24 7.26 5.33
C LYS A 614 -13.14 6.45 6.27
N LEU A 615 -14.42 6.25 5.94
CA LEU A 615 -15.40 5.62 6.82
C LEU A 615 -15.25 4.09 6.86
N GLY A 616 -15.08 3.55 8.07
CA GLY A 616 -15.26 2.12 8.36
C GLY A 616 -16.75 1.70 8.35
N PRO A 617 -17.05 0.41 8.55
CA PRO A 617 -18.42 -0.13 8.40
C PRO A 617 -19.48 0.60 9.23
N TYR A 618 -19.16 0.98 10.48
CA TYR A 618 -20.10 1.67 11.35
C TYR A 618 -20.31 3.14 10.96
N GLY A 619 -19.24 3.88 10.61
CA GLY A 619 -19.37 5.27 10.13
C GLY A 619 -20.11 5.35 8.79
N MET A 620 -19.87 4.38 7.89
CA MET A 620 -20.62 4.23 6.64
C MET A 620 -22.11 3.94 6.93
N PHE A 621 -22.43 3.11 7.92
CA PHE A 621 -23.80 2.85 8.35
C PHE A 621 -24.48 4.10 8.93
N GLN A 622 -23.83 4.80 9.86
CA GLN A 622 -24.37 6.04 10.43
C GLN A 622 -24.64 7.10 9.35
N ARG A 623 -23.76 7.22 8.36
CA ARG A 623 -23.96 8.12 7.21
C ARG A 623 -25.13 7.68 6.34
N LEU A 624 -25.15 6.42 5.90
CA LEU A 624 -26.14 5.93 4.94
C LEU A 624 -27.55 5.80 5.52
N VAL A 625 -27.73 5.60 6.83
CA VAL A 625 -29.06 5.68 7.47
C VAL A 625 -29.70 7.07 7.29
N HIS A 626 -28.89 8.14 7.20
CA HIS A 626 -29.38 9.50 6.95
C HIS A 626 -29.39 9.91 5.47
N GLU A 627 -28.87 9.09 4.55
CA GLU A 627 -28.88 9.34 3.11
C GLU A 627 -29.87 8.45 2.35
N TRP A 628 -29.97 7.18 2.72
CA TRP A 628 -30.82 6.16 2.09
C TRP A 628 -32.05 5.76 2.93
N GLY A 629 -32.17 6.28 4.15
CA GLY A 629 -33.29 5.99 5.05
C GLY A 629 -34.65 6.30 4.43
N GLU A 630 -35.64 5.45 4.69
CA GLU A 630 -37.02 5.64 4.25
C GLU A 630 -37.72 6.85 4.90
N GLU A 631 -37.34 7.20 6.13
CA GLU A 631 -37.89 8.36 6.87
C GLU A 631 -37.29 9.71 6.42
N ARG A 632 -36.37 9.72 5.45
CA ARG A 632 -35.72 10.95 4.96
C ARG A 632 -36.67 11.74 4.06
N ILE A 633 -36.77 13.06 4.28
CA ILE A 633 -37.38 13.98 3.32
C ILE A 633 -36.50 14.02 2.06
N ARG A 634 -37.11 13.88 0.87
CA ARG A 634 -36.41 13.81 -0.41
C ARG A 634 -36.87 14.93 -1.34
N GLU A 635 -35.98 15.30 -2.25
CA GLU A 635 -36.23 16.28 -3.31
C GLU A 635 -36.56 15.55 -4.63
N ASP A 636 -37.28 16.22 -5.53
CA ASP A 636 -37.64 15.66 -6.83
C ASP A 636 -36.38 15.34 -7.66
N GLY A 637 -36.14 14.05 -7.91
CA GLY A 637 -34.94 13.56 -8.60
C GLY A 637 -33.91 12.83 -7.71
N ASP A 638 -34.20 12.60 -6.43
CA ASP A 638 -33.33 11.78 -5.56
C ASP A 638 -33.38 10.28 -5.90
N GLU A 639 -32.49 9.84 -6.79
CA GLU A 639 -32.33 8.43 -7.21
C GLU A 639 -31.70 7.52 -6.14
N SER A 640 -31.39 8.03 -4.93
CA SER A 640 -30.78 7.23 -3.86
C SER A 640 -31.68 6.06 -3.42
N PRO A 641 -31.14 4.88 -3.08
CA PRO A 641 -31.91 3.77 -2.51
C PRO A 641 -32.83 4.21 -1.36
N VAL A 642 -34.05 3.64 -1.30
CA VAL A 642 -35.00 3.80 -0.18
C VAL A 642 -34.97 2.52 0.63
N LEU A 643 -34.43 2.56 1.86
CA LEU A 643 -34.12 1.37 2.63
C LEU A 643 -34.36 1.54 4.14
N GLU A 644 -34.81 0.46 4.79
CA GLU A 644 -34.78 0.35 6.26
C GLU A 644 -33.33 0.39 6.77
N PRO A 645 -33.05 0.90 7.99
CA PRO A 645 -31.73 0.80 8.62
C PRO A 645 -31.17 -0.63 8.64
N ARG A 646 -32.04 -1.65 8.79
CA ARG A 646 -31.61 -3.05 8.74
C ARG A 646 -31.07 -3.45 7.36
N GLN A 647 -31.74 -3.06 6.28
CA GLN A 647 -31.34 -3.38 4.90
C GLN A 647 -30.03 -2.68 4.55
N ILE A 648 -29.85 -1.43 4.98
CA ILE A 648 -28.59 -0.68 4.87
C ILE A 648 -27.46 -1.42 5.58
N ALA A 649 -27.68 -1.87 6.82
CA ALA A 649 -26.69 -2.65 7.57
C ALA A 649 -26.36 -4.00 6.91
N GLU A 650 -27.32 -4.67 6.27
CA GLU A 650 -27.11 -5.93 5.53
C GLU A 650 -26.29 -5.70 4.23
N LYS A 651 -26.59 -4.65 3.46
CA LYS A 651 -25.79 -4.24 2.28
C LYS A 651 -24.35 -3.87 2.64
N ILE A 652 -24.14 -3.07 3.69
CA ILE A 652 -22.78 -2.66 4.13
C ILE A 652 -21.96 -3.88 4.59
N LYS A 653 -22.58 -4.82 5.33
CA LYS A 653 -21.93 -6.09 5.71
C LYS A 653 -21.55 -6.92 4.48
N HIS A 654 -22.42 -6.99 3.48
CA HIS A 654 -22.15 -7.68 2.20
C HIS A 654 -20.96 -7.04 1.47
N PHE A 655 -20.94 -5.72 1.31
CA PHE A 655 -19.84 -4.98 0.70
C PHE A 655 -18.50 -5.24 1.40
N PHE A 656 -18.42 -5.01 2.71
CA PHE A 656 -17.17 -5.18 3.46
C PHE A 656 -16.69 -6.63 3.52
N HIS A 657 -17.61 -7.62 3.55
CA HIS A 657 -17.25 -9.04 3.46
C HIS A 657 -16.54 -9.35 2.13
N TYR A 658 -17.15 -8.98 1.01
CA TYR A 658 -16.58 -9.28 -0.30
C TYR A 658 -15.33 -8.48 -0.64
N TYR A 659 -15.29 -7.19 -0.27
CA TYR A 659 -14.08 -6.36 -0.33
C TYR A 659 -12.92 -7.01 0.46
N ALA A 660 -13.19 -7.59 1.63
CA ALA A 660 -12.17 -8.24 2.44
C ALA A 660 -11.67 -9.56 1.82
N ILE A 661 -12.56 -10.50 1.47
CA ILE A 661 -12.12 -11.81 0.94
C ILE A 661 -11.48 -11.69 -0.44
N ASN A 662 -11.95 -10.80 -1.30
CA ASN A 662 -11.40 -10.62 -2.65
C ASN A 662 -10.13 -9.74 -2.71
N ARG A 663 -9.66 -9.15 -1.59
CA ARG A 663 -8.49 -8.25 -1.63
C ARG A 663 -7.23 -8.90 -2.20
N HIS A 664 -7.11 -10.23 -2.08
CA HIS A 664 -6.04 -11.05 -2.67
C HIS A 664 -5.99 -11.02 -4.21
N LYS A 665 -7.00 -10.48 -4.89
CA LYS A 665 -7.00 -10.24 -6.34
C LYS A 665 -6.27 -8.94 -6.68
N MET A 666 -6.49 -7.88 -5.91
CA MET A 666 -5.87 -6.55 -6.10
C MET A 666 -4.34 -6.57 -5.98
N THR A 667 -3.79 -7.49 -5.18
CA THR A 667 -2.33 -7.64 -5.03
C THR A 667 -1.62 -8.16 -6.29
N THR A 668 -2.36 -8.54 -7.33
CA THR A 668 -1.83 -8.93 -8.65
C THR A 668 -2.79 -8.48 -9.77
N LEU A 669 -3.49 -7.35 -9.58
CA LEU A 669 -4.24 -6.72 -10.66
C LEU A 669 -3.28 -5.88 -11.52
N THR A 670 -3.57 -5.81 -12.82
CA THR A 670 -2.92 -4.93 -13.80
C THR A 670 -2.74 -3.50 -13.27
N PRO A 671 -1.56 -2.86 -13.46
CA PRO A 671 -1.37 -1.44 -13.22
C PRO A 671 -2.40 -0.61 -14.00
N SER A 672 -3.23 0.14 -13.28
CA SER A 672 -4.25 1.00 -13.89
C SER A 672 -3.88 2.47 -13.82
N LEU A 673 -4.13 3.19 -14.93
CA LEU A 673 -4.04 4.66 -14.98
C LEU A 673 -4.83 5.25 -13.82
N HIS A 674 -4.25 6.23 -13.12
CA HIS A 674 -4.92 6.93 -12.04
C HIS A 674 -5.78 8.11 -12.54
N CYS A 675 -7.08 8.04 -12.26
CA CYS A 675 -8.06 9.09 -12.54
C CYS A 675 -8.96 9.42 -11.35
N ASN A 676 -8.96 8.61 -10.27
CA ASN A 676 -9.94 8.74 -9.19
C ASN A 676 -9.37 8.30 -7.83
N ASP A 677 -9.44 9.19 -6.83
CA ASP A 677 -8.82 9.03 -5.51
C ASP A 677 -9.36 7.82 -4.73
N TYR A 678 -10.57 7.34 -5.05
CA TYR A 678 -11.17 6.19 -4.37
C TYR A 678 -10.62 4.83 -4.83
N SER A 679 -9.78 4.81 -5.88
CA SER A 679 -9.21 3.61 -6.53
C SER A 679 -8.72 2.52 -5.56
N PRO A 680 -9.01 1.23 -5.84
CA PRO A 680 -8.70 0.11 -4.96
C PRO A 680 -7.31 -0.51 -5.16
N ASP A 681 -6.37 0.08 -5.91
CA ASP A 681 -5.01 -0.47 -6.09
C ASP A 681 -4.32 -0.85 -4.75
N ASP A 682 -3.45 -1.86 -4.78
CA ASP A 682 -2.63 -2.31 -3.64
C ASP A 682 -1.17 -1.89 -3.77
N ASN A 683 -0.66 -1.76 -5.00
CA ASN A 683 0.77 -1.62 -5.32
C ASN A 683 1.42 -0.36 -4.73
N ARG A 684 0.65 0.72 -4.54
CA ARG A 684 1.15 1.94 -3.88
C ARG A 684 0.64 2.19 -2.45
N PHE A 685 -0.21 1.34 -1.84
CA PHE A 685 -0.97 1.74 -0.64
C PHE A 685 -1.07 0.79 0.58
N THR A 686 -0.81 -0.54 0.52
CA THR A 686 -1.33 -1.44 1.60
C THR A 686 -0.39 -2.53 2.19
N LYS A 687 0.92 -2.48 1.92
CA LYS A 687 1.88 -3.59 2.20
C LYS A 687 1.90 -4.17 3.63
N LEU A 688 1.71 -3.37 4.69
CA LEU A 688 1.62 -3.89 6.07
C LEU A 688 0.34 -4.71 6.28
N GLN A 689 -0.81 -4.16 5.89
CA GLN A 689 -2.10 -4.82 6.10
C GLN A 689 -2.23 -6.09 5.26
N SER A 690 -1.72 -6.10 4.03
CA SER A 690 -1.71 -7.31 3.20
C SER A 690 -0.77 -8.39 3.77
N THR A 691 0.43 -8.02 4.25
CA THR A 691 1.35 -8.96 4.92
C THR A 691 0.73 -9.60 6.17
N LEU A 692 0.13 -8.80 7.06
CA LEU A 692 -0.53 -9.31 8.27
C LEU A 692 -1.71 -10.23 7.96
N ARG A 693 -2.57 -9.85 7.00
CA ARG A 693 -3.71 -10.67 6.54
C ARG A 693 -3.30 -11.98 5.86
N LEU A 694 -2.07 -12.07 5.32
CA LEU A 694 -1.51 -13.31 4.77
C LEU A 694 -0.83 -14.17 5.85
N LEU A 695 -0.18 -13.55 6.84
CA LEU A 695 0.53 -14.24 7.91
C LEU A 695 -0.40 -14.96 8.89
N ILE A 696 -1.46 -14.29 9.37
CA ILE A 696 -2.38 -14.86 10.38
C ILE A 696 -3.00 -16.19 9.92
N PRO A 697 -3.57 -16.34 8.71
CA PRO A 697 -4.07 -17.63 8.22
C PRO A 697 -2.98 -18.70 8.04
N ARG A 698 -1.73 -18.31 7.75
CA ARG A 698 -0.60 -19.25 7.62
C ARG A 698 -0.14 -19.78 8.96
N LEU A 699 -0.10 -18.95 10.01
CA LEU A 699 0.15 -19.39 11.39
C LEU A 699 -0.92 -20.40 11.82
N ARG A 700 -2.21 -20.09 11.61
CA ARG A 700 -3.35 -21.00 11.87
C ARG A 700 -3.24 -22.34 11.13
N LEU A 701 -2.75 -22.34 9.89
CA LEU A 701 -2.56 -23.56 9.12
C LEU A 701 -1.38 -24.40 9.63
N GLN A 702 -0.27 -23.75 9.98
CA GLN A 702 0.94 -24.42 10.48
C GLN A 702 0.74 -24.97 11.90
N GLN A 703 0.03 -24.26 12.79
CA GLN A 703 -0.44 -24.77 14.08
C GLN A 703 -1.19 -26.10 13.91
N LYS A 704 -2.25 -26.12 13.09
CA LYS A 704 -3.07 -27.33 12.85
C LYS A 704 -2.25 -28.51 12.33
N LYS A 705 -1.30 -28.26 11.42
CA LYS A 705 -0.39 -29.26 10.88
C LYS A 705 0.52 -29.84 11.98
N ASP A 706 1.07 -28.97 12.83
CA ASP A 706 1.99 -29.35 13.90
C ASP A 706 1.27 -30.06 15.06
N THR A 707 0.06 -29.64 15.44
CA THR A 707 -0.81 -30.38 16.36
C THR A 707 -1.13 -31.78 15.85
N ALA A 708 -1.46 -31.93 14.56
CA ALA A 708 -1.71 -33.24 13.96
C ALA A 708 -0.44 -34.13 13.96
N SER A 709 0.73 -33.55 13.71
CA SER A 709 2.02 -34.23 13.80
C SER A 709 2.35 -34.68 15.24
N SER A 710 2.10 -33.83 16.24
CA SER A 710 2.26 -34.17 17.66
C SER A 710 1.35 -35.33 18.06
N VAL A 711 0.07 -35.31 17.66
CA VAL A 711 -0.87 -36.42 17.91
C VAL A 711 -0.40 -37.73 17.28
N ALA A 712 0.18 -37.70 16.08
CA ALA A 712 0.74 -38.89 15.44
C ALA A 712 1.98 -39.42 16.19
N GLN A 713 2.95 -38.55 16.50
CA GLN A 713 4.17 -38.92 17.23
C GLN A 713 3.87 -39.46 18.64
N ARG A 714 2.84 -38.93 19.31
CA ARG A 714 2.37 -39.44 20.62
C ARG A 714 1.86 -40.90 20.53
N ARG A 715 1.33 -41.34 19.38
CA ARG A 715 0.95 -42.76 19.16
C ARG A 715 2.17 -43.66 18.98
N GLU A 716 3.16 -43.22 18.20
CA GLU A 716 4.44 -43.94 18.08
C GLU A 716 5.16 -44.07 19.42
N LEU A 717 5.11 -43.02 20.26
CA LEU A 717 5.68 -43.05 21.61
C LEU A 717 4.97 -44.06 22.52
N ALA A 718 3.63 -44.11 22.48
CA ALA A 718 2.88 -45.11 23.24
C ALA A 718 3.28 -46.54 22.81
N GLN A 719 3.37 -46.81 21.52
CA GLN A 719 3.86 -48.10 20.99
C GLN A 719 5.30 -48.41 21.40
N LEU A 720 6.19 -47.40 21.46
CA LEU A 720 7.57 -47.61 21.92
C LEU A 720 7.64 -47.93 23.42
N LEU A 721 6.78 -47.36 24.26
CA LEU A 721 6.67 -47.72 25.68
C LEU A 721 6.08 -49.12 25.85
N GLU A 722 5.01 -49.46 25.11
CA GLU A 722 4.36 -50.77 25.09
C GLU A 722 5.34 -51.90 24.67
N ASN A 723 6.26 -51.60 23.74
CA ASN A 723 7.32 -52.53 23.32
C ASN A 723 8.59 -52.45 24.20
N GLY A 724 8.54 -51.83 25.40
CA GLY A 724 9.66 -51.75 26.34
C GLY A 724 10.85 -50.90 25.88
N ARG A 725 10.73 -50.14 24.80
CA ARG A 725 11.83 -49.39 24.16
C ARG A 725 12.04 -48.01 24.76
N GLU A 726 12.12 -47.92 26.10
CA GLU A 726 12.11 -46.65 26.82
C GLU A 726 13.16 -45.63 26.33
N ALA A 727 14.40 -46.07 26.07
CA ALA A 727 15.46 -45.17 25.58
C ALA A 727 15.14 -44.54 24.22
N SER A 728 14.40 -45.27 23.36
CA SER A 728 13.89 -44.72 22.09
C SER A 728 12.73 -43.75 22.31
N ALA A 729 11.92 -43.95 23.35
CA ALA A 729 10.81 -43.07 23.71
C ALA A 729 11.31 -41.76 24.37
N ARG A 730 12.23 -41.85 25.35
CA ARG A 730 12.88 -40.69 26.00
C ARG A 730 13.54 -39.74 24.99
N TYR A 731 14.24 -40.27 23.99
CA TYR A 731 14.81 -39.43 22.92
C TYR A 731 13.75 -38.83 21.97
N ARG A 732 12.72 -39.60 21.60
CA ARG A 732 11.71 -39.12 20.63
C ARG A 732 10.73 -38.10 21.23
N VAL A 733 10.41 -38.17 22.53
CA VAL A 733 9.44 -37.25 23.16
C VAL A 733 9.94 -35.82 23.24
N GLU A 734 11.25 -35.58 23.21
CA GLU A 734 11.82 -34.22 23.07
C GLU A 734 11.31 -33.50 21.82
N ASN A 735 11.12 -34.23 20.70
CA ASN A 735 10.57 -33.67 19.47
C ASN A 735 9.08 -33.33 19.57
N VAL A 736 8.32 -34.08 20.39
CA VAL A 736 6.91 -33.77 20.70
C VAL A 736 6.84 -32.51 21.55
N ILE A 737 7.62 -32.44 22.63
CA ILE A 737 7.74 -31.26 23.50
C ILE A 737 8.12 -30.01 22.69
N ALA A 738 9.11 -30.13 21.80
CA ALA A 738 9.53 -29.03 20.92
C ALA A 738 8.45 -28.62 19.90
N THR A 739 7.68 -29.58 19.37
CA THR A 739 6.56 -29.32 18.45
C THR A 739 5.42 -28.60 19.16
N ASP A 740 5.04 -29.04 20.36
CA ASP A 740 3.96 -28.44 21.15
C ASP A 740 4.32 -27.02 21.60
N ILE A 741 5.56 -26.80 22.08
CA ILE A 741 6.11 -25.47 22.37
C ILE A 741 6.06 -24.57 21.12
N GLY A 742 6.35 -25.13 19.94
CA GLY A 742 6.25 -24.44 18.66
C GLY A 742 4.83 -23.99 18.31
N VAL A 743 3.81 -24.81 18.61
CA VAL A 743 2.39 -24.45 18.42
C VAL A 743 2.01 -23.28 19.32
N GLU A 744 2.31 -23.34 20.62
CA GLU A 744 2.00 -22.25 21.56
C GLU A 744 2.72 -20.93 21.21
N VAL A 745 3.93 -21.02 20.67
CA VAL A 745 4.68 -19.85 20.16
C VAL A 745 4.02 -19.27 18.90
N MET A 746 3.48 -20.10 18.01
CA MET A 746 2.69 -19.63 16.87
C MET A 746 1.36 -18.98 17.30
N GLU A 747 0.70 -19.48 18.34
CA GLU A 747 -0.52 -18.88 18.90
C GLU A 747 -0.26 -17.51 19.54
N MET A 748 0.82 -17.35 20.32
CA MET A 748 1.20 -16.06 20.89
C MET A 748 1.53 -15.03 19.79
N ILE A 749 2.30 -15.42 18.76
CA ILE A 749 2.65 -14.51 17.65
C ILE A 749 1.45 -14.21 16.74
N GLU A 750 0.50 -15.14 16.59
CA GLU A 750 -0.78 -14.86 15.93
C GLU A 750 -1.54 -13.72 16.64
N LEU A 751 -1.67 -13.77 17.97
CA LEU A 751 -2.39 -12.75 18.73
C LEU A 751 -1.74 -11.36 18.61
N TYR A 752 -0.41 -11.27 18.64
CA TYR A 752 0.30 -10.01 18.38
C TYR A 752 0.16 -9.54 16.92
N CYS A 753 0.07 -10.44 15.95
CA CYS A 753 -0.27 -10.08 14.57
C CYS A 753 -1.71 -9.58 14.42
N GLU A 754 -2.69 -10.17 15.14
CA GLU A 754 -4.07 -9.67 15.17
C GLU A 754 -4.16 -8.27 15.81
N LEU A 755 -3.42 -8.02 16.90
CA LEU A 755 -3.35 -6.69 17.52
C LEU A 755 -2.73 -5.64 16.57
N LEU A 756 -1.62 -5.97 15.91
CA LEU A 756 -0.99 -5.11 14.90
C LEU A 756 -1.91 -4.87 13.68
N LEU A 757 -2.68 -5.87 13.27
CA LEU A 757 -3.64 -5.73 12.16
C LEU A 757 -4.83 -4.83 12.55
N ALA A 758 -5.38 -5.02 13.76
CA ALA A 758 -6.47 -4.20 14.29
C ALA A 758 -6.07 -2.73 14.47
N ARG A 759 -4.80 -2.46 14.77
CA ARG A 759 -4.26 -1.10 14.97
C ARG A 759 -3.43 -0.56 13.78
N ALA A 760 -3.35 -1.26 12.66
CA ALA A 760 -2.39 -0.96 11.58
C ALA A 760 -2.44 0.49 11.06
N MET A 761 -3.64 1.10 10.97
CA MET A 761 -3.80 2.48 10.53
C MET A 761 -3.28 3.50 11.57
N VAL A 762 -3.55 3.25 12.85
CA VAL A 762 -3.06 4.09 13.96
C VAL A 762 -1.55 3.91 14.15
N LEU A 763 -1.04 2.69 13.95
CA LEU A 763 0.39 2.40 13.97
C LEU A 763 1.14 3.19 12.90
N ASP A 764 0.66 3.20 11.65
CA ASP A 764 1.33 3.96 10.58
C ASP A 764 1.27 5.47 10.87
N GLN A 765 0.16 5.99 11.41
CA GLN A 765 0.07 7.39 11.85
C GLN A 765 1.05 7.74 12.98
N LEU A 766 1.23 6.87 13.99
CA LEU A 766 2.11 7.13 15.13
C LEU A 766 3.60 6.88 14.83
N ALA A 767 3.93 5.92 13.97
CA ALA A 767 5.31 5.57 13.64
C ALA A 767 5.97 6.55 12.64
N PHE A 768 5.16 7.28 11.87
CA PHE A 768 5.63 8.26 10.90
C PHE A 768 5.32 9.72 11.30
N SER A 769 4.79 9.96 12.51
CA SER A 769 4.74 11.28 13.14
C SER A 769 5.98 11.54 14.01
N ASP A 770 6.05 12.74 14.63
CA ASP A 770 7.13 13.15 15.53
C ASP A 770 7.37 12.15 16.66
N LYS A 771 6.31 11.56 17.23
CA LYS A 771 6.44 10.52 18.28
C LYS A 771 7.22 9.29 17.77
N GLY A 772 7.06 8.93 16.50
CA GLY A 772 7.86 7.89 15.85
C GLY A 772 9.31 8.31 15.59
N VAL A 773 9.60 9.61 15.42
CA VAL A 773 10.98 10.14 15.35
C VAL A 773 11.64 10.10 16.73
N GLU A 774 10.94 10.56 17.78
CA GLU A 774 11.36 10.48 19.18
C GLU A 774 11.67 9.02 19.59
N ALA A 775 10.79 8.08 19.27
CA ALA A 775 10.98 6.65 19.50
C ALA A 775 12.30 6.12 18.89
N ARG A 776 12.61 6.51 17.66
CA ARG A 776 13.82 6.09 16.95
C ARG A 776 15.09 6.73 17.53
N ASN A 777 15.01 7.98 18.00
CA ASN A 777 16.11 8.64 18.71
C ASN A 777 16.37 7.99 20.08
N LYS A 778 15.32 7.74 20.88
CA LYS A 778 15.37 7.03 22.18
C LYS A 778 16.07 5.67 22.04
N ALA A 779 15.75 4.89 21.00
CA ALA A 779 16.37 3.60 20.73
C ALA A 779 17.86 3.71 20.37
N LYS A 780 18.22 4.74 19.60
CA LYS A 780 19.59 5.02 19.18
C LYS A 780 20.47 5.45 20.37
N GLU A 781 19.93 6.23 21.29
CA GLU A 781 20.59 6.63 22.54
C GLU A 781 20.78 5.43 23.49
N GLU A 782 19.73 4.63 23.72
CA GLU A 782 19.79 3.40 24.53
C GLU A 782 20.86 2.43 24.00
N LEU A 783 20.90 2.20 22.68
CA LEU A 783 21.90 1.34 22.03
C LEU A 783 23.32 1.93 22.10
N ASN A 784 23.48 3.25 22.00
CA ASN A 784 24.79 3.90 22.14
C ASN A 784 25.34 3.80 23.58
N ARG A 785 24.49 3.99 24.60
CA ARG A 785 24.85 3.82 26.02
C ARG A 785 25.38 2.40 26.28
N LEU A 786 24.64 1.38 25.87
CA LEU A 786 25.03 -0.03 26.02
C LEU A 786 26.34 -0.39 25.28
N ASN A 787 26.66 0.31 24.19
CA ASN A 787 27.93 0.13 23.46
C ASN A 787 29.11 0.87 24.09
N LEU A 788 28.87 1.96 24.83
CA LEU A 788 29.88 2.65 25.64
C LEU A 788 30.22 1.85 26.90
N GLU A 789 29.22 1.34 27.61
CA GLU A 789 29.39 0.48 28.80
C GLU A 789 30.24 -0.76 28.49
N LYS A 790 29.95 -1.44 27.37
CA LYS A 790 30.76 -2.57 26.87
C LYS A 790 32.24 -2.21 26.64
N ARG A 791 32.55 -0.99 26.21
CA ARG A 791 33.94 -0.51 26.02
C ARG A 791 34.62 -0.12 27.34
N GLY A 792 33.86 0.25 28.36
CA GLY A 792 34.40 0.51 29.71
C GLY A 792 34.78 -0.76 30.48
N SER A 793 34.13 -1.89 30.18
CA SER A 793 34.31 -3.16 30.94
C SER A 793 35.55 -4.00 30.59
N THR A 794 36.40 -3.55 29.64
CA THR A 794 37.56 -4.32 29.16
C THR A 794 38.90 -3.74 29.63
N THR A 795 39.14 -3.78 30.94
CA THR A 795 40.41 -3.38 31.59
C THR A 795 40.88 -4.44 32.60
N SER A 796 41.27 -5.61 32.09
CA SER A 796 41.98 -6.64 32.87
C SER A 796 43.49 -6.57 32.64
N THR A 797 44.25 -6.92 33.68
CA THR A 797 45.72 -6.79 33.76
C THR A 797 46.48 -7.77 32.84
N PRO A 798 47.52 -7.31 32.12
CA PRO A 798 48.43 -8.18 31.38
C PRO A 798 49.63 -8.63 32.25
N GLU A 799 49.82 -9.94 32.43
CA GLU A 799 51.10 -10.49 32.90
C GLU A 799 52.13 -10.58 31.75
N PRO A 800 53.45 -10.47 32.04
CA PRO A 800 54.46 -10.28 31.00
C PRO A 800 54.98 -11.58 30.38
N LYS A 801 54.98 -11.66 29.05
CA LYS A 801 55.88 -12.53 28.28
C LYS A 801 56.71 -11.73 27.28
N LYS A 802 57.90 -12.26 26.97
CA LYS A 802 59.07 -11.49 26.51
C LYS A 802 59.24 -11.47 24.99
N SER A 803 59.98 -10.44 24.55
CA SER A 803 60.93 -10.42 23.42
C SER A 803 60.45 -10.78 22.00
N GLY A 804 60.61 -9.84 21.08
CA GLY A 804 60.44 -10.07 19.63
C GLY A 804 60.20 -8.78 18.83
N GLY A 805 61.10 -7.79 18.92
CA GLY A 805 60.91 -6.50 18.26
C GLY A 805 61.96 -6.18 17.19
N PHE A 806 61.64 -5.23 16.31
CA PHE A 806 62.61 -4.38 15.60
C PHE A 806 62.01 -2.98 15.35
N GLY A 807 62.85 -1.95 15.20
CA GLY A 807 62.44 -0.53 15.06
C GLY A 807 61.95 -0.14 13.67
N TRP A 808 61.78 1.13 13.29
CA TRP A 808 61.97 2.45 13.94
C TRP A 808 61.07 3.45 13.15
N PHE A 809 60.64 4.63 13.62
CA PHE A 809 61.42 5.80 14.06
C PHE A 809 60.52 6.81 14.84
N SER A 810 61.13 7.82 15.49
CA SER A 810 60.50 9.04 16.06
C SER A 810 60.52 10.21 15.03
N SER A 811 60.03 11.45 15.23
CA SER A 811 60.04 12.29 16.44
C SER A 811 59.23 13.62 16.39
N SER A 812 58.67 13.99 17.55
CA SER A 812 58.72 15.33 18.21
C SER A 812 58.08 16.65 17.67
N LYS A 813 57.20 17.20 18.53
CA LYS A 813 57.16 18.59 19.10
C LYS A 813 56.81 19.84 18.25
N SER A 814 55.69 20.48 18.61
CA SER A 814 55.57 21.89 19.08
C SER A 814 54.08 22.25 19.33
N SER A 815 53.64 23.14 20.23
CA SER A 815 54.17 23.72 21.50
C SER A 815 53.08 24.60 22.14
N ILE A 816 52.91 24.61 23.46
CA ILE A 816 51.93 25.46 24.19
C ILE A 816 52.58 26.11 25.43
N PRO A 817 52.33 27.40 25.72
CA PRO A 817 52.58 28.00 27.03
C PRO A 817 51.28 28.33 27.81
N ALA A 818 51.13 27.66 28.96
CA ALA A 818 50.50 28.06 30.23
C ALA A 818 49.33 29.08 30.32
N ALA A 819 48.30 28.68 31.07
CA ALA A 819 47.58 29.51 32.05
C ALA A 819 47.29 28.67 33.32
N ILE A 820 47.03 29.32 34.47
CA ILE A 820 47.01 28.72 35.83
C ILE A 820 45.73 29.18 36.61
N PRO A 821 45.26 28.44 37.64
CA PRO A 821 43.82 28.15 37.77
C PRO A 821 43.08 28.83 38.95
N ALA A 822 41.80 28.47 39.15
CA ALA A 822 40.96 28.80 40.30
C ALA A 822 40.34 27.52 40.94
N GLN A 823 39.75 27.66 42.14
CA GLN A 823 39.44 26.56 43.08
C GLN A 823 37.95 26.11 43.14
N PRO A 824 37.64 24.96 43.79
CA PRO A 824 36.32 24.30 43.74
C PRO A 824 35.36 24.66 44.90
N GLN A 825 34.09 24.23 44.78
CA GLN A 825 33.11 24.15 45.88
C GLN A 825 32.27 22.84 45.80
N GLU A 826 31.60 22.50 46.90
CA GLU A 826 31.06 21.16 47.23
C GLU A 826 29.55 20.98 46.95
N PRO A 827 29.04 19.73 46.87
CA PRO A 827 27.62 19.44 46.62
C PRO A 827 26.79 19.19 47.89
N PRO A 828 25.50 19.60 47.92
CA PRO A 828 24.49 19.16 48.89
C PRO A 828 23.35 18.35 48.20
N PRO A 829 22.43 17.69 48.93
CA PRO A 829 22.70 16.36 49.47
C PRO A 829 21.63 15.31 49.12
N THR A 830 21.94 14.03 49.34
CA THR A 830 21.00 12.91 49.20
C THR A 830 19.93 12.90 50.29
N THR A 831 18.66 12.81 49.91
CA THR A 831 17.58 12.29 50.77
C THR A 831 17.17 10.90 50.30
N ALA A 832 17.17 9.93 51.21
CA ALA A 832 16.56 8.63 50.97
C ALA A 832 15.08 8.69 51.35
N ALA A 833 14.21 8.16 50.48
CA ALA A 833 12.80 7.93 50.75
C ALA A 833 12.50 6.42 50.61
N ALA A 834 11.40 5.97 51.22
CA ALA A 834 11.10 4.54 51.34
C ALA A 834 10.73 3.88 50.01
N ALA A 835 10.87 2.55 49.97
CA ALA A 835 10.17 1.73 48.99
C ALA A 835 8.68 1.69 49.34
N ASP A 836 7.82 1.85 48.33
CA ASP A 836 6.37 1.77 48.46
C ASP A 836 5.81 1.01 47.24
N GLU A 837 4.86 0.09 47.45
CA GLU A 837 4.44 -0.88 46.44
C GLU A 837 3.18 -0.44 45.67
N SER A 838 3.29 0.56 44.78
CA SER A 838 2.25 0.84 43.75
C SER A 838 2.67 1.84 42.66
N ASP A 839 3.42 1.41 41.64
CA ASP A 839 3.76 2.24 40.46
C ASP A 839 3.10 1.73 39.15
N ASP A 840 1.76 1.61 39.18
CA ASP A 840 0.93 1.10 38.06
C ASP A 840 0.52 2.23 37.06
N PHE A 841 1.18 3.40 37.13
CA PHE A 841 0.83 4.62 36.39
C PHE A 841 1.97 5.22 35.53
N ASN A 842 3.14 4.58 35.46
CA ASN A 842 4.34 5.13 34.81
C ASN A 842 4.64 4.56 33.40
N ASP A 843 3.74 3.72 32.87
CA ASP A 843 4.00 2.87 31.70
C ASP A 843 4.12 3.68 30.38
N GLU A 844 3.49 4.85 30.27
CA GLU A 844 3.63 5.70 29.07
C GLU A 844 5.02 6.34 28.92
N ALA A 845 5.71 6.66 30.02
CA ALA A 845 7.05 7.27 29.98
C ALA A 845 8.11 6.32 29.39
N ASN A 846 7.96 5.02 29.65
CA ASN A 846 8.82 3.98 29.09
C ASN A 846 8.40 3.53 27.68
N SER A 847 7.17 3.86 27.23
CA SER A 847 6.71 3.57 25.87
C SER A 847 7.63 4.17 24.79
N TYR A 848 7.61 3.56 23.61
CA TYR A 848 8.29 4.05 22.41
C TYR A 848 7.26 4.71 21.49
N ILE A 849 6.23 3.98 21.07
CA ILE A 849 5.12 4.49 20.25
C ILE A 849 3.82 4.41 21.05
N ASN A 850 3.52 3.22 21.59
CA ASN A 850 2.42 2.94 22.51
C ASN A 850 2.63 1.55 23.12
N VAL A 851 2.50 1.41 24.44
CA VAL A 851 2.80 0.19 25.21
C VAL A 851 2.36 -1.11 24.51
N GLY A 852 1.09 -1.21 24.09
CA GLY A 852 0.57 -2.43 23.44
C GLY A 852 1.03 -2.66 22.00
N LEU A 853 1.45 -1.62 21.27
CA LEU A 853 2.11 -1.75 19.97
C LEU A 853 3.58 -2.13 20.12
N ASP A 854 4.25 -1.54 21.12
CA ASP A 854 5.65 -1.80 21.42
C ASP A 854 5.83 -3.23 21.95
N GLU A 855 4.93 -3.74 22.83
CA GLU A 855 4.89 -5.13 23.30
C GLU A 855 4.81 -6.11 22.11
N ALA A 856 3.93 -5.82 21.14
CA ALA A 856 3.77 -6.63 19.92
C ALA A 856 5.01 -6.58 19.01
N ALA A 857 5.65 -5.41 18.88
CA ALA A 857 6.87 -5.25 18.09
C ALA A 857 8.06 -5.99 18.71
N VAL A 858 8.31 -5.85 20.02
CA VAL A 858 9.43 -6.57 20.66
C VAL A 858 9.23 -8.08 20.66
N ALA A 859 7.99 -8.56 20.85
CA ALA A 859 7.65 -9.97 20.72
C ALA A 859 8.06 -10.51 19.33
N ILE A 860 7.67 -9.83 18.25
CA ILE A 860 7.98 -10.27 16.88
C ILE A 860 9.48 -10.15 16.55
N PHE A 861 10.17 -9.08 16.97
CA PHE A 861 11.61 -8.93 16.75
C PHE A 861 12.44 -9.99 17.46
N TYR A 862 12.06 -10.37 18.69
CA TYR A 862 12.74 -11.41 19.45
C TYR A 862 12.42 -12.81 18.94
N SER A 863 11.18 -13.06 18.50
CA SER A 863 10.74 -14.37 18.00
C SER A 863 11.18 -14.68 16.58
N CYS A 864 11.17 -13.73 15.65
CA CYS A 864 11.51 -13.98 14.25
C CYS A 864 12.87 -14.70 14.02
N PRO A 865 13.99 -14.32 14.66
CA PRO A 865 15.27 -15.03 14.51
C PRO A 865 15.39 -16.30 15.37
N ARG A 866 14.38 -16.64 16.16
CA ARG A 866 14.33 -17.80 17.08
C ARG A 866 13.16 -18.74 16.76
N PHE A 867 12.43 -18.48 15.68
CA PHE A 867 11.17 -19.16 15.39
C PHE A 867 11.43 -20.61 14.93
N PRO A 868 10.75 -21.63 15.46
CA PRO A 868 11.02 -23.04 15.15
C PRO A 868 10.52 -23.50 13.76
N ARG A 869 10.09 -22.56 12.91
CA ARG A 869 9.52 -22.77 11.58
C ARG A 869 9.92 -21.63 10.65
N GLU A 870 10.18 -21.92 9.37
CA GLU A 870 10.37 -20.87 8.36
C GLU A 870 9.02 -20.36 7.84
N VAL A 871 8.65 -19.13 8.21
CA VAL A 871 7.45 -18.45 7.70
C VAL A 871 7.88 -17.14 7.03
N LYS A 872 7.94 -17.13 5.69
CA LYS A 872 8.47 -16.00 4.90
C LYS A 872 7.75 -14.67 5.18
N GLU A 873 6.45 -14.73 5.47
CA GLU A 873 5.64 -13.56 5.81
C GLU A 873 6.00 -12.97 7.19
N LEU A 874 6.53 -13.78 8.13
CA LEU A 874 7.02 -13.28 9.42
C LEU A 874 8.33 -12.50 9.24
N THR A 875 9.22 -12.96 8.37
CA THR A 875 10.43 -12.20 7.97
C THR A 875 10.06 -10.92 7.24
N THR A 876 9.04 -10.95 6.38
CA THR A 876 8.51 -9.75 5.69
C THR A 876 7.90 -8.77 6.68
N LEU A 877 7.09 -9.24 7.63
CA LEU A 877 6.53 -8.41 8.70
C LEU A 877 7.63 -7.78 9.55
N ARG A 878 8.66 -8.55 9.95
CA ARG A 878 9.83 -8.01 10.67
C ARG A 878 10.43 -6.81 9.94
N LEU A 879 10.68 -6.89 8.63
CA LEU A 879 11.23 -5.77 7.87
C LEU A 879 10.30 -4.54 7.89
N LEU A 880 8.98 -4.74 7.73
CA LEU A 880 7.99 -3.66 7.79
C LEU A 880 7.89 -3.02 9.18
N LEU A 881 8.10 -3.78 10.26
CA LEU A 881 8.20 -3.22 11.62
C LEU A 881 9.53 -2.47 11.82
N MET A 882 10.63 -2.90 11.19
CA MET A 882 11.92 -2.17 11.22
C MET A 882 11.86 -0.80 10.54
N GLU A 883 11.01 -0.62 9.52
CA GLU A 883 10.75 0.70 8.91
C GLU A 883 10.08 1.69 9.89
N ARG A 884 9.32 1.16 10.86
CA ARG A 884 8.48 1.92 11.81
C ARG A 884 9.22 2.25 13.11
N TRP A 885 9.76 1.24 13.79
CA TRP A 885 10.50 1.41 15.05
C TRP A 885 12.01 1.68 14.88
N GLY A 886 12.55 1.55 13.66
CA GLY A 886 13.98 1.69 13.38
C GLY A 886 14.79 0.40 13.57
N LYS A 887 16.06 0.43 13.13
CA LYS A 887 16.96 -0.73 13.16
C LYS A 887 17.54 -0.95 14.56
N GLU A 888 17.73 0.15 15.27
CA GLU A 888 18.28 0.26 16.62
C GLU A 888 17.33 -0.41 17.62
N PHE A 889 16.05 -0.05 17.61
CA PHE A 889 15.01 -0.69 18.42
C PHE A 889 14.88 -2.18 18.10
N ALA A 890 14.84 -2.56 16.82
CA ALA A 890 14.77 -3.96 16.42
C ALA A 890 16.00 -4.78 16.87
N THR A 891 17.17 -4.14 16.99
CA THR A 891 18.39 -4.75 17.54
C THR A 891 18.29 -4.92 19.05
N LEU A 892 17.88 -3.88 19.78
CA LEU A 892 17.63 -3.94 21.23
C LEU A 892 16.58 -5.00 21.58
N ALA A 893 15.48 -5.06 20.84
CA ALA A 893 14.42 -6.06 21.00
C ALA A 893 14.90 -7.48 20.68
N GLN A 894 15.66 -7.68 19.59
CA GLN A 894 16.26 -8.97 19.26
C GLN A 894 17.17 -9.48 20.39
N ASP A 895 17.92 -8.57 21.03
CA ASP A 895 18.84 -8.88 22.13
C ASP A 895 18.18 -8.98 23.52
N ASN A 896 16.87 -8.69 23.65
CA ASN A 896 16.15 -8.51 24.93
C ASN A 896 16.79 -7.43 25.84
N LYS A 897 17.02 -6.24 25.26
CA LYS A 897 17.67 -5.07 25.88
C LYS A 897 16.95 -3.74 25.63
N ALA A 898 15.78 -3.76 24.98
CA ALA A 898 14.93 -2.58 24.90
C ALA A 898 14.28 -2.33 26.27
N ALA A 899 13.98 -1.08 26.61
CA ALA A 899 13.24 -0.74 27.84
C ALA A 899 11.88 -1.47 27.98
N ILE A 900 11.26 -1.88 26.87
CA ILE A 900 10.01 -2.66 26.85
C ILE A 900 10.30 -4.14 27.10
N LYS A 901 9.80 -4.66 28.22
CA LYS A 901 9.95 -6.07 28.62
C LYS A 901 9.23 -6.99 27.64
N ILE A 902 9.91 -8.05 27.21
CA ILE A 902 9.34 -9.11 26.37
C ILE A 902 8.54 -10.08 27.26
N PRO A 903 7.35 -10.54 26.85
CA PRO A 903 6.54 -11.47 27.64
C PRO A 903 7.33 -12.71 28.11
N GLU A 904 7.40 -12.94 29.42
CA GLU A 904 8.23 -14.03 29.97
C GLU A 904 7.87 -15.41 29.42
N ARG A 905 6.59 -15.66 29.16
CA ARG A 905 6.09 -16.91 28.57
C ARG A 905 6.69 -17.18 27.19
N LEU A 906 6.92 -16.13 26.40
CA LEU A 906 7.55 -16.17 25.08
C LEU A 906 9.07 -16.35 25.19
N VAL A 907 9.73 -15.61 26.10
CA VAL A 907 11.17 -15.73 26.37
C VAL A 907 11.53 -17.13 26.90
N LYS A 908 10.75 -17.68 27.83
CA LYS A 908 10.97 -19.01 28.42
C LYS A 908 10.84 -20.13 27.38
N LYS A 909 9.91 -20.00 26.42
CA LYS A 909 9.63 -21.00 25.36
C LYS A 909 10.60 -20.93 24.17
N LEU A 910 11.12 -19.74 23.85
CA LEU A 910 12.11 -19.55 22.77
C LEU A 910 13.57 -19.72 23.22
N ARG A 911 13.82 -19.98 24.50
CA ARG A 911 15.16 -20.22 25.02
C ARG A 911 15.58 -21.66 24.74
N VAL A 912 16.50 -21.85 23.79
CA VAL A 912 17.11 -23.14 23.47
C VAL A 912 17.79 -23.74 24.71
N LYS A 913 17.12 -24.72 25.32
CA LYS A 913 17.63 -25.66 26.33
C LYS A 913 16.95 -27.02 26.08
N PRO A 914 17.62 -28.15 26.36
CA PRO A 914 16.93 -29.44 26.42
C PRO A 914 15.86 -29.40 27.53
N PRO A 915 14.76 -30.18 27.40
CA PRO A 915 13.78 -30.34 28.48
C PRO A 915 14.42 -31.00 29.71
N SER A 916 13.86 -30.78 30.91
CA SER A 916 14.29 -31.54 32.09
C SER A 916 13.87 -33.00 31.98
N THR A 917 14.62 -33.89 32.63
CA THR A 917 14.28 -35.31 32.76
C THR A 917 12.88 -35.51 33.35
N GLU A 918 12.51 -34.68 34.34
CA GLU A 918 11.18 -34.62 34.95
C GLU A 918 10.08 -34.31 33.93
N LEU A 919 10.32 -33.36 33.00
CA LEU A 919 9.36 -32.99 31.95
C LEU A 919 9.24 -34.09 30.89
N VAL A 920 10.36 -34.70 30.52
CA VAL A 920 10.41 -35.88 29.63
C VAL A 920 9.60 -37.03 30.22
N GLU A 921 9.81 -37.36 31.49
CA GLU A 921 9.03 -38.40 32.16
C GLU A 921 7.56 -38.03 32.35
N SER A 922 7.24 -36.79 32.71
CA SER A 922 5.85 -36.32 32.84
C SER A 922 5.09 -36.47 31.53
N TYR A 923 5.71 -36.11 30.39
CA TYR A 923 5.13 -36.33 29.06
C TYR A 923 4.96 -37.82 28.74
N LEU A 924 5.95 -38.67 29.03
CA LEU A 924 5.84 -40.11 28.78
C LEU A 924 4.76 -40.78 29.65
N ARG A 925 4.65 -40.42 30.94
CA ARG A 925 3.61 -40.93 31.86
C ARG A 925 2.21 -40.52 31.41
N GLU A 926 1.99 -39.26 31.02
CA GLU A 926 0.69 -38.81 30.50
C GLU A 926 0.38 -39.37 29.10
N ILE A 927 1.38 -39.61 28.25
CA ILE A 927 1.18 -40.32 26.96
C ILE A 927 0.77 -41.77 27.22
N ALA A 928 1.47 -42.49 28.08
CA ALA A 928 1.15 -43.88 28.44
C ALA A 928 -0.29 -43.99 28.98
N LYS A 929 -0.63 -43.15 29.96
CA LYS A 929 -1.97 -43.01 30.55
C LYS A 929 -3.05 -42.61 29.54
N ALA A 930 -2.76 -41.74 28.57
CA ALA A 930 -3.73 -41.34 27.55
C ALA A 930 -4.05 -42.49 26.57
N TYR A 931 -3.07 -43.35 26.28
CA TYR A 931 -3.19 -44.51 25.39
C TYR A 931 -3.38 -45.86 26.11
N ASN A 932 -3.57 -45.85 27.44
CA ASN A 932 -3.75 -47.02 28.31
C ASN A 932 -2.54 -48.00 28.34
N VAL A 933 -1.31 -47.52 28.10
CA VAL A 933 -0.08 -48.31 28.25
C VAL A 933 0.36 -48.33 29.72
N ALA A 934 0.70 -49.51 30.25
CA ALA A 934 1.21 -49.66 31.61
C ALA A 934 2.68 -49.24 31.71
N TRP A 935 2.94 -47.93 31.90
CA TRP A 935 4.30 -47.39 32.02
C TRP A 935 4.40 -46.23 33.04
N PRO A 936 5.43 -46.19 33.92
CA PRO A 936 6.42 -47.25 34.16
C PRO A 936 5.77 -48.54 34.68
N ALA A 937 6.48 -49.67 34.59
CA ALA A 937 6.07 -50.89 35.26
C ALA A 937 5.97 -50.64 36.78
N ARG A 938 5.03 -51.31 37.44
CA ARG A 938 5.04 -51.37 38.90
C ARG A 938 6.12 -52.37 39.31
N GLU A 939 7.02 -51.94 40.18
CA GLU A 939 7.57 -52.82 41.18
C GLU A 939 6.45 -53.10 42.20
N GLU A 940 6.25 -54.38 42.55
CA GLU A 940 5.36 -54.78 43.63
C GLU A 940 6.21 -54.89 44.90
N GLU A 941 6.04 -53.94 45.82
CA GLU A 941 6.47 -54.08 47.22
C GLU A 941 5.23 -53.97 48.12
N ASP A 942 5.24 -54.79 49.18
CA ASP A 942 4.07 -55.33 49.87
C ASP A 942 3.14 -54.34 50.60
N LEU A 943 1.88 -54.77 50.73
CA LEU A 943 1.01 -54.34 51.83
C LEU A 943 1.19 -55.29 53.02
N ALA A 944 1.92 -54.84 54.04
CA ALA A 944 1.89 -55.41 55.38
C ALA A 944 1.01 -54.55 56.33
N GLU A 945 0.58 -55.15 57.44
CA GLU A 945 -0.55 -54.69 58.26
C GLU A 945 -0.31 -53.39 59.08
N GLY A 946 -1.40 -52.87 59.66
CA GLY A 946 -1.39 -51.81 60.67
C GLY A 946 -0.82 -52.27 62.02
N ASP A 947 -0.85 -51.46 63.08
CA ASP A 947 -1.70 -50.29 63.32
C ASP A 947 -0.94 -49.11 63.94
N VAL A 948 -1.62 -47.96 64.03
CA VAL A 948 -1.28 -46.89 65.00
C VAL A 948 -2.36 -46.88 66.10
N PRO A 949 -2.09 -47.48 67.28
CA PRO A 949 -2.95 -47.34 68.45
C PRO A 949 -2.88 -45.94 69.09
N GLU A 950 -3.76 -45.76 70.07
CA GLU A 950 -4.19 -44.54 70.78
C GLU A 950 -3.13 -43.54 71.30
N LEU A 951 -3.63 -42.36 71.70
CA LEU A 951 -2.93 -41.38 72.54
C LEU A 951 -2.25 -42.03 73.75
N MET A 952 -0.98 -41.72 74.03
CA MET A 952 -0.58 -40.80 75.12
C MET A 952 0.95 -40.59 75.24
N SER A 953 1.32 -39.41 75.78
CA SER A 953 2.59 -38.94 76.36
C SER A 953 3.89 -39.80 76.43
N THR A 954 5.00 -39.13 76.07
CA THR A 954 6.40 -39.16 76.64
C THR A 954 7.41 -40.29 76.36
N GLU A 955 8.59 -39.87 75.83
CA GLU A 955 10.01 -40.31 76.04
C GLU A 955 10.66 -41.57 75.38
N GLU A 956 11.73 -41.30 74.59
CA GLU A 956 13.04 -41.97 74.29
C GLU A 956 13.31 -43.47 73.86
N THR A 957 14.11 -43.63 72.77
CA THR A 957 15.14 -44.68 72.39
C THR A 957 14.82 -46.01 71.61
N SER A 958 15.86 -46.79 71.17
CA SER A 958 15.95 -47.69 69.94
C SER A 958 16.58 -49.12 70.19
N PRO A 959 16.99 -50.06 69.24
CA PRO A 959 16.66 -50.47 67.81
C PRO A 959 16.51 -52.07 67.51
N PRO A 960 16.96 -52.79 66.40
CA PRO A 960 16.23 -53.77 65.48
C PRO A 960 16.82 -55.25 65.38
N PRO A 961 16.93 -56.14 64.28
CA PRO A 961 16.32 -56.41 62.90
C PRO A 961 16.13 -57.94 62.40
N GLY A 962 15.62 -58.27 61.15
CA GLY A 962 16.09 -59.43 60.26
C GLY A 962 15.17 -60.46 59.44
N TYR A 963 15.47 -60.69 58.10
CA TYR A 963 15.46 -61.90 57.14
C TYR A 963 14.23 -62.75 56.54
N ASP A 964 14.28 -63.09 55.19
CA ASP A 964 13.79 -64.25 54.30
C ASP A 964 12.28 -64.65 53.97
N ASP A 965 11.80 -65.38 52.89
CA ASP A 965 12.14 -65.68 51.43
C ASP A 965 11.11 -66.62 50.62
N SER A 966 11.04 -66.60 49.23
CA SER A 966 10.53 -67.59 48.16
C SER A 966 9.02 -67.94 47.85
N ASP A 967 8.52 -68.61 46.74
CA ASP A 967 8.67 -68.61 45.22
C ASP A 967 7.64 -69.55 44.39
N THR A 968 7.45 -69.36 43.04
CA THR A 968 6.93 -70.24 41.89
C THR A 968 5.44 -70.50 41.40
N THR A 969 5.11 -70.13 40.12
CA THR A 969 4.22 -70.78 39.04
C THR A 969 2.65 -70.96 39.14
N GLY A 970 1.80 -71.23 38.10
CA GLY A 970 1.86 -71.12 36.59
C GLY A 970 0.80 -71.90 35.68
N ASP A 971 0.22 -71.25 34.62
CA ASP A 971 -0.25 -71.71 33.24
C ASP A 971 -1.69 -72.30 32.84
N VAL A 972 -2.07 -72.15 31.53
CA VAL A 972 -3.10 -72.77 30.58
C VAL A 972 -4.66 -72.57 30.72
N ALA A 973 -5.61 -72.70 29.73
CA ALA A 973 -5.71 -72.89 28.23
C ALA A 973 -7.18 -72.73 27.62
N ALA A 974 -7.37 -72.92 26.27
CA ALA A 974 -8.57 -73.42 25.48
C ALA A 974 -9.63 -72.46 24.75
N PRO A 975 -10.37 -72.88 23.65
CA PRO A 975 -10.62 -72.02 22.44
C PRO A 975 -12.02 -72.01 21.68
N HIS A 976 -12.08 -71.34 20.49
CA HIS A 976 -13.00 -71.41 19.29
C HIS A 976 -13.88 -70.17 18.83
N THR A 977 -14.61 -70.28 17.68
CA THR A 977 -14.87 -69.25 16.60
C THR A 977 -16.28 -69.35 15.90
N PRO A 978 -16.75 -68.56 14.86
CA PRO A 978 -16.55 -67.14 14.37
C PRO A 978 -17.82 -66.34 13.83
N ARG A 979 -17.72 -65.00 13.57
CA ARG A 979 -18.46 -64.07 12.62
C ARG A 979 -20.04 -64.06 12.57
N LYS A 980 -20.79 -62.94 12.44
CA LYS A 980 -20.82 -61.87 11.39
C LYS A 980 -21.79 -60.69 11.75
N ASN A 981 -21.97 -59.66 10.90
CA ASN A 981 -22.61 -58.35 11.18
C ASN A 981 -24.09 -58.17 10.73
N LEU A 982 -24.80 -57.16 11.31
CA LEU A 982 -25.67 -56.20 10.58
C LEU A 982 -25.88 -54.89 11.39
N ALA A 983 -26.45 -53.83 10.81
CA ALA A 983 -26.70 -52.50 11.43
C ALA A 983 -27.82 -51.72 10.69
N ASP A 984 -28.45 -50.70 11.33
CA ASP A 984 -28.71 -49.38 10.71
C ASP A 984 -29.15 -48.25 11.70
N ASN A 985 -29.44 -47.04 11.18
CA ASN A 985 -29.45 -45.72 11.88
C ASN A 985 -30.77 -44.92 11.84
N VAL A 986 -30.86 -43.84 12.66
CA VAL A 986 -31.37 -42.45 12.39
C VAL A 986 -31.72 -41.75 13.74
N ARG A 987 -31.10 -40.63 14.21
CA ARG A 987 -31.13 -39.19 13.82
C ARG A 987 -32.55 -38.55 13.95
N ARG A 988 -32.78 -37.29 14.41
CA ARG A 988 -31.94 -36.09 14.67
C ARG A 988 -32.74 -35.05 15.51
N ALA A 989 -32.06 -34.05 16.11
CA ALA A 989 -32.58 -32.72 16.54
C ALA A 989 -33.62 -32.68 17.71
N SER A 990 -33.75 -31.59 18.51
CA SER A 990 -32.87 -30.44 18.80
C SER A 990 -33.21 -29.82 20.16
N GLU A 991 -32.24 -29.13 20.76
CA GLU A 991 -32.29 -28.39 22.04
C GLU A 991 -33.23 -27.17 22.05
N THR A 992 -33.73 -26.80 23.24
CA THR A 992 -33.59 -25.44 23.85
C THR A 992 -33.90 -25.57 25.36
N GLU A 993 -32.95 -25.25 26.25
CA GLU A 993 -32.79 -23.99 27.01
C GLU A 993 -33.70 -23.85 28.26
N GLU A 994 -33.18 -23.12 29.27
CA GLU A 994 -33.80 -22.77 30.57
C GLU A 994 -33.81 -23.81 31.71
N LEU A 995 -32.61 -24.12 32.23
CA LEU A 995 -32.37 -24.03 33.68
C LEU A 995 -31.32 -22.94 33.92
N SER A 996 -31.83 -21.73 34.13
CA SER A 996 -31.05 -20.50 34.23
C SER A 996 -30.29 -20.38 35.56
N ARG A 997 -29.05 -19.87 35.44
CA ARG A 997 -28.48 -18.73 36.18
C ARG A 997 -29.26 -18.20 37.40
N ALA A 998 -28.53 -18.00 38.49
CA ALA A 998 -28.75 -16.94 39.47
C ALA A 998 -27.46 -16.09 39.63
N THR A 999 -27.55 -14.88 40.20
CA THR A 999 -26.51 -13.83 40.18
C THR A 999 -25.88 -13.52 41.55
N PRO A 1000 -24.70 -12.87 41.63
CA PRO A 1000 -23.89 -12.68 42.86
C PRO A 1000 -24.25 -11.36 43.60
N PRO A 1001 -23.73 -11.07 44.83
CA PRO A 1001 -22.38 -10.48 45.00
C PRO A 1001 -21.65 -10.69 46.37
N ARG A 1002 -20.43 -10.09 46.46
CA ARG A 1002 -19.65 -9.60 47.64
C ARG A 1002 -18.57 -10.47 48.35
N ASP A 1003 -17.38 -9.85 48.39
CA ASP A 1003 -16.40 -9.65 49.48
C ASP A 1003 -15.55 -10.78 50.12
N ILE A 1004 -14.24 -10.54 50.05
CA ILE A 1004 -13.15 -10.77 51.04
C ILE A 1004 -12.94 -12.18 51.62
N GLY A 1005 -11.75 -12.76 51.37
CA GLY A 1005 -11.17 -13.76 52.29
C GLY A 1005 -10.11 -14.72 51.70
N THR A 1006 -8.86 -14.55 52.17
CA THR A 1006 -7.81 -15.59 52.38
C THR A 1006 -7.30 -16.51 51.26
N HIS A 1007 -5.98 -16.76 51.31
CA HIS A 1007 -5.27 -17.92 50.76
C HIS A 1007 -5.74 -19.24 51.45
N ASP A 1008 -5.40 -20.47 51.04
CA ASP A 1008 -4.20 -20.92 50.33
C ASP A 1008 -4.36 -22.26 49.56
N ALA A 1009 -3.24 -22.70 48.97
CA ALA A 1009 -2.97 -23.89 48.15
C ALA A 1009 -3.78 -25.20 48.32
N THR A 1010 -4.16 -25.79 47.17
CA THR A 1010 -4.05 -27.25 46.93
C THR A 1010 -3.56 -27.51 45.49
N GLY A 1011 -2.65 -28.49 45.32
CA GLY A 1011 -1.90 -28.67 44.07
C GLY A 1011 -2.62 -29.47 42.97
N LYS A 1012 -2.36 -29.13 41.70
CA LYS A 1012 -2.66 -29.93 40.51
C LYS A 1012 -1.47 -29.93 39.55
N SER A 1013 -1.23 -31.06 38.87
CA SER A 1013 -0.15 -31.18 37.87
C SER A 1013 -0.39 -30.25 36.67
N PRO A 1014 0.65 -29.57 36.15
CA PRO A 1014 0.52 -28.61 35.04
C PRO A 1014 0.42 -29.25 33.65
N VAL A 1015 0.46 -30.59 33.54
CA VAL A 1015 0.38 -31.32 32.26
C VAL A 1015 -0.94 -32.10 32.18
N SER A 1016 -1.64 -31.98 31.05
CA SER A 1016 -2.84 -32.77 30.75
C SER A 1016 -2.89 -33.15 29.28
N VAL A 1017 -3.36 -34.35 28.97
CA VAL A 1017 -3.48 -34.87 27.59
C VAL A 1017 -4.92 -35.27 27.32
N ALA A 1018 -5.58 -34.54 26.42
CA ALA A 1018 -6.95 -34.83 26.01
C ALA A 1018 -7.02 -36.06 25.09
N LYS A 1019 -8.01 -36.93 25.31
CA LYS A 1019 -8.28 -38.08 24.41
C LYS A 1019 -8.92 -37.59 23.10
N PRO A 1020 -8.60 -38.16 21.93
CA PRO A 1020 -9.22 -37.76 20.66
C PRO A 1020 -10.73 -38.07 20.65
N GLY A 1021 -11.55 -37.09 20.26
CA GLY A 1021 -12.95 -37.33 19.91
C GLY A 1021 -13.09 -38.01 18.54
N PRO A 1022 -14.19 -38.74 18.28
CA PRO A 1022 -14.40 -39.42 16.99
C PRO A 1022 -14.67 -38.40 15.88
N SER A 1023 -13.78 -38.39 14.87
CA SER A 1023 -13.95 -37.62 13.63
C SER A 1023 -14.92 -38.34 12.68
N THR A 1024 -15.89 -37.61 12.11
CA THR A 1024 -16.81 -38.14 11.09
C THR A 1024 -16.78 -37.31 9.81
N ASP A 1025 -15.72 -37.48 9.02
CA ASP A 1025 -15.60 -36.95 7.65
C ASP A 1025 -15.38 -38.09 6.65
N ASN A 1026 -16.47 -38.59 6.04
CA ASN A 1026 -16.54 -39.08 4.66
C ASN A 1026 -18.02 -39.28 4.23
N PRO A 1027 -18.35 -39.45 2.93
CA PRO A 1027 -19.62 -38.94 2.40
C PRO A 1027 -20.71 -39.99 2.17
N GLU A 1028 -21.88 -39.49 1.73
CA GLU A 1028 -22.94 -40.17 0.96
C GLU A 1028 -23.32 -41.64 1.28
N PRO A 1029 -24.43 -41.82 2.02
CA PRO A 1029 -25.21 -43.05 1.98
C PRO A 1029 -26.53 -42.89 1.17
N ARG A 1030 -26.75 -43.81 0.24
CA ARG A 1030 -28.05 -44.28 -0.30
C ARG A 1030 -27.95 -45.82 -0.32
N VAL A 1031 -28.99 -46.64 -0.12
CA VAL A 1031 -30.33 -46.69 -0.74
C VAL A 1031 -31.45 -46.74 0.34
N ARG A 1032 -32.65 -47.28 0.07
CA ARG A 1032 -33.95 -46.90 0.68
C ARG A 1032 -34.85 -48.09 1.10
N ILE A 1033 -35.63 -47.91 2.20
CA ILE A 1033 -37.08 -48.30 2.39
C ILE A 1033 -37.34 -49.84 2.59
N PRO A 1034 -38.44 -50.32 3.23
CA PRO A 1034 -39.68 -49.66 3.74
C PRO A 1034 -40.06 -49.89 5.25
N GLY A 1035 -41.06 -49.14 5.76
CA GLY A 1035 -41.81 -49.48 6.98
C GLY A 1035 -42.56 -48.32 7.70
N ASP A 1036 -43.89 -48.40 7.73
CA ASP A 1036 -44.95 -47.60 8.42
C ASP A 1036 -44.73 -47.22 9.91
N THR A 1037 -45.43 -46.26 10.58
CA THR A 1037 -46.54 -45.32 10.21
C THR A 1037 -46.69 -44.12 11.21
N ASP A 1038 -46.87 -42.90 10.67
CA ASP A 1038 -47.84 -41.81 10.97
C ASP A 1038 -48.27 -41.33 12.42
N VAL A 1039 -49.04 -40.22 12.46
CA VAL A 1039 -49.96 -39.66 13.50
C VAL A 1039 -49.52 -38.46 14.40
N SER A 1040 -49.43 -37.27 13.77
CA SER A 1040 -50.20 -36.02 14.04
C SER A 1040 -50.18 -35.18 15.37
N LYS A 1041 -50.14 -33.82 15.19
CA LYS A 1041 -50.87 -32.71 15.93
C LYS A 1041 -50.44 -32.39 17.40
N LYS A 1042 -50.61 -31.18 17.98
CA LYS A 1042 -51.08 -29.82 17.56
C LYS A 1042 -50.57 -28.73 18.57
N GLU A 1043 -50.66 -27.44 18.20
CA GLU A 1043 -50.85 -26.17 18.99
C GLU A 1043 -50.41 -26.07 20.48
N GLY A 1044 -49.91 -24.94 21.03
CA GLY A 1044 -49.63 -23.58 20.52
C GLY A 1044 -49.36 -22.59 21.69
N GLY A 1045 -48.76 -21.40 21.46
CA GLY A 1045 -48.47 -20.43 22.54
C GLY A 1045 -47.66 -19.20 22.09
N ALA A 1046 -47.67 -18.11 22.89
CA ALA A 1046 -47.09 -16.80 22.54
C ALA A 1046 -45.82 -16.43 23.35
N ARG A 1047 -45.07 -15.42 22.86
CA ARG A 1047 -43.81 -14.89 23.44
C ARG A 1047 -44.02 -14.08 24.73
N PRO A 1048 -43.00 -13.94 25.59
CA PRO A 1048 -42.05 -12.80 25.44
C PRO A 1048 -40.67 -13.22 24.90
N GLY A 1049 -39.78 -12.26 24.63
CA GLY A 1049 -38.52 -12.50 23.91
C GLY A 1049 -37.24 -12.18 24.70
N VAL A 1050 -36.15 -12.87 24.33
CA VAL A 1050 -34.77 -12.63 24.80
C VAL A 1050 -33.82 -12.55 23.58
N GLN A 1051 -32.65 -11.97 23.78
CA GLN A 1051 -31.68 -11.55 22.75
C GLN A 1051 -31.07 -12.71 21.93
N ARG A 1052 -30.75 -12.45 20.66
CA ARG A 1052 -29.88 -13.34 19.86
C ARG A 1052 -28.43 -13.26 20.33
N LYS A 1053 -27.78 -14.42 20.47
CA LYS A 1053 -26.32 -14.55 20.62
C LYS A 1053 -25.62 -14.14 19.32
N ASP A 1054 -24.53 -13.37 19.41
CA ASP A 1054 -23.72 -13.00 18.26
C ASP A 1054 -22.89 -14.16 17.68
N SER A 1055 -22.75 -14.17 16.35
CA SER A 1055 -21.96 -15.16 15.62
C SER A 1055 -20.55 -14.64 15.33
N LYS A 1056 -19.56 -15.08 16.13
CA LYS A 1056 -18.10 -15.04 15.86
C LYS A 1056 -17.60 -13.97 14.87
N GLY A 1057 -17.63 -12.70 15.31
CA GLY A 1057 -16.92 -11.61 14.64
C GLY A 1057 -15.42 -11.56 14.99
N ILE A 1058 -14.74 -10.53 14.50
CA ILE A 1058 -13.43 -10.12 15.04
C ILE A 1058 -13.63 -9.70 16.51
N PRO A 1059 -12.83 -10.18 17.48
CA PRO A 1059 -13.01 -9.84 18.88
C PRO A 1059 -12.87 -8.32 19.09
N ASN A 1060 -13.79 -7.75 19.87
CA ASN A 1060 -13.73 -6.34 20.26
C ASN A 1060 -12.49 -6.08 21.14
N VAL A 1061 -12.08 -4.82 21.29
CA VAL A 1061 -10.91 -4.43 22.11
C VAL A 1061 -11.02 -4.97 23.54
N ASP A 1062 -12.22 -4.94 24.14
CA ASP A 1062 -12.46 -5.52 25.47
C ASP A 1062 -12.31 -7.05 25.53
N GLU A 1063 -12.63 -7.75 24.43
CA GLU A 1063 -12.47 -9.19 24.35
C GLU A 1063 -11.00 -9.57 24.13
N LEU A 1064 -10.28 -8.80 23.30
CA LEU A 1064 -8.83 -8.90 23.18
C LEU A 1064 -8.15 -8.61 24.53
N SER A 1065 -8.50 -7.53 25.22
CA SER A 1065 -7.97 -7.21 26.56
C SER A 1065 -8.24 -8.33 27.58
N LYS A 1066 -9.43 -8.96 27.54
CA LYS A 1066 -9.74 -10.14 28.38
C LYS A 1066 -8.92 -11.37 27.99
N ARG A 1067 -8.68 -11.61 26.70
CA ARG A 1067 -7.81 -12.68 26.20
C ARG A 1067 -6.35 -12.45 26.60
N PHE A 1068 -5.83 -11.22 26.49
CA PHE A 1068 -4.49 -10.83 26.96
C PHE A 1068 -4.37 -10.96 28.49
N ALA A 1069 -5.39 -10.55 29.26
CA ALA A 1069 -5.41 -10.76 30.71
C ALA A 1069 -5.43 -12.26 31.10
N ALA A 1070 -6.06 -13.11 30.29
CA ALA A 1070 -6.03 -14.57 30.41
C ALA A 1070 -4.76 -15.24 29.82
N LEU A 1071 -3.83 -14.46 29.29
CA LEU A 1071 -2.51 -14.88 28.78
C LEU A 1071 -1.34 -14.35 29.64
N LYS A 1072 -1.59 -13.23 30.37
CA LYS A 1072 -0.74 -12.70 31.46
C LYS A 1072 -0.99 -13.45 32.79
N ARG A 1073 -2.15 -14.11 32.94
CA ARG A 1073 -2.40 -15.20 33.90
C ARG A 1073 -1.95 -16.55 33.33
#